data_AF-A0A6J8EAZ4-F1
#
_entry.id   AF-A0A6J8EAZ4-F1
#
_cell.length_a   1.000
_cell.length_b   1.000
_cell.length_c   1.000
_cell.angle_alpha   90.00
_cell.angle_beta   90.00
_cell.angle_gamma   90.00
#
_symmetry.space_group_name_H-M   'P 1'
#
loop_
_entity.id
_entity.type
_entity.pdbx_description
1 polymer ?
#
loop_
_entity_poly.entity_id
_entity_poly.type
_entity_poly.pdbx_seq_one_letter_code
_entity_poly.pdbx_strand_id
1 'polypeptide(L)'
;MRESITYTYTGIEFPFDKSHEKKHIKLKIRTLFVQVQTAWLIVRFSLPIYHVGVDLCDYFGIKNTKSIGMNKLDWNKQDRVDWNKQFRVNWNTRQSCSMGGLLPQLIYGNSRGKDITKYLVLSVIIFWILLSVIIFRISFDPVIKTLHWMTVDNLLRGNEGVLCVTFVGGLGNHIFQFASTFGIAKSKNMTVVIDSDSFLSKVFKINVKFNKTDLFCKQQKSLDEKLAAAYDPSLRKFNSSDSFRLGTYLQSWKYFHEYEKPLRNHLTFRDHIVKKANSIIKQILTKYSRSRTNVTLVGVHIRRGDMVNNKHGFTVATPEYILKAVNYFLNKYNNVIFIVASNGLDWAKQNMPGNIRVEYIHEKRTIDMATLSSCDHTIMTVGTFGWWCAWLTGDSLVSTSTMESSVPSIPEFYRGKGIFITGATGFMGKVLVEKILRSCPEVKTLYLLVRPKKGKEPVQRIEEIVSSKLFNTLREDYPEFHKKLIPVCGDILHDNLGVCQTDEQKMIDNVQIVFHSAATVRFDEEMKLSVEMNVHGTNRVLQFCKKLVHIESFLHVSTAYANCNVKKIEEKVYEPPLHPSKILDATGWMGTEILNMLTPKMIKDRPNTYTYTKSIAEYLVHEARGELPVAIFRPSIVGASWEEPVPGWVDNFNGPTGLLAAIGNGLLRNMIGDSSKTADIIPVDTASNMMIASAWNTAVNRSSVGNVYHCTTGQLNKLTWGMVGK
;
A
#
# COMPACT_ATOMS: atom_id res chain seq x y z
N MET A 1 27.78 29.40 34.16
CA MET A 1 26.62 30.32 34.22
C MET A 1 25.71 29.89 33.08
N ARG A 2 24.57 29.20 33.33
CA ARG A 2 23.25 29.80 33.66
C ARG A 2 22.96 30.95 32.68
N GLU A 3 21.95 30.87 31.83
CA GLU A 3 20.56 31.09 32.24
C GLU A 3 19.50 30.37 31.39
N SER A 4 18.49 29.92 32.11
CA SER A 4 17.16 29.44 31.73
C SER A 4 16.17 30.61 31.67
N ILE A 5 15.22 30.62 30.73
CA ILE A 5 13.84 31.09 31.02
C ILE A 5 12.83 30.17 30.33
N THR A 6 11.81 29.84 31.11
CA THR A 6 10.77 28.82 30.97
C THR A 6 9.41 29.49 30.77
N TYR A 7 8.46 28.84 30.10
CA TYR A 7 7.03 28.92 30.48
C TYR A 7 6.38 27.54 30.42
N THR A 8 5.65 27.24 31.48
CA THR A 8 5.11 25.93 31.94
C THR A 8 3.62 25.78 31.63
N TYR A 9 3.12 24.53 31.58
CA TYR A 9 2.03 24.07 32.46
C TYR A 9 1.95 22.53 32.53
N THR A 10 2.11 22.00 33.76
CA THR A 10 1.85 20.62 34.29
C THR A 10 2.59 19.42 33.65
N GLY A 11 3.37 18.57 34.31
CA GLY A 11 3.80 18.43 35.70
C GLY A 11 4.59 17.11 35.87
N ILE A 12 5.69 17.17 36.64
CA ILE A 12 6.46 16.06 37.26
C ILE A 12 7.31 15.18 36.31
N GLU A 13 8.63 15.44 36.28
CA GLU A 13 9.66 14.51 35.80
C GLU A 13 10.18 13.63 36.95
N PHE A 14 10.33 12.32 36.71
CA PHE A 14 11.12 11.41 37.55
C PHE A 14 12.45 11.09 36.84
N PRO A 15 13.61 11.13 37.53
CA PRO A 15 14.85 10.66 36.95
C PRO A 15 14.82 9.14 36.80
N PHE A 16 15.05 8.65 35.58
CA PHE A 16 15.13 7.23 35.27
C PHE A 16 16.44 6.63 35.84
N ASP A 17 16.39 6.13 37.07
CA ASP A 17 17.51 5.46 37.73
C ASP A 17 17.64 4.00 37.27
N LYS A 18 18.74 3.70 36.57
CA LYS A 18 19.17 2.34 36.15
C LYS A 18 19.41 1.38 37.33
N SER A 19 19.29 1.81 38.58
CA SER A 19 19.35 0.96 39.77
C SER A 19 18.10 0.08 39.97
N HIS A 20 16.93 0.52 39.48
CA HIS A 20 15.65 -0.18 39.69
C HIS A 20 15.54 -1.49 38.89
N GLU A 21 16.11 -1.52 37.69
CA GLU A 21 16.09 -2.70 36.80
C GLU A 21 17.05 -3.80 37.31
N LYS A 22 18.23 -3.41 37.84
CA LYS A 22 19.14 -4.32 38.52
C LYS A 22 18.57 -4.87 39.83
N LYS A 23 17.78 -4.09 40.57
CA LYS A 23 17.04 -4.55 41.76
C LYS A 23 15.95 -5.55 41.39
N HIS A 24 15.19 -5.32 40.32
CA HIS A 24 14.17 -6.26 39.85
C HIS A 24 14.74 -7.58 39.35
N ILE A 25 15.88 -7.56 38.66
CA ILE A 25 16.59 -8.78 38.22
C ILE A 25 17.16 -9.53 39.43
N LYS A 26 17.79 -8.85 40.40
CA LYS A 26 18.26 -9.50 41.65
C LYS A 26 17.11 -10.09 42.47
N LEU A 27 15.96 -9.42 42.51
CA LEU A 27 14.77 -9.92 43.20
C LEU A 27 14.22 -11.17 42.51
N LYS A 28 14.08 -11.16 41.17
CA LYS A 28 13.65 -12.32 40.38
C LYS A 28 14.62 -13.50 40.49
N ILE A 29 15.93 -13.26 40.48
CA ILE A 29 16.95 -14.31 40.68
C ILE A 29 16.85 -14.90 42.08
N ARG A 30 16.64 -14.08 43.12
CA ARG A 30 16.40 -14.57 44.49
C ARG A 30 15.12 -15.39 44.61
N THR A 31 14.03 -14.96 43.98
CA THR A 31 12.77 -15.71 43.94
C THR A 31 12.94 -17.04 43.20
N LEU A 32 13.71 -17.06 42.10
CA LEU A 32 14.06 -18.28 41.36
C LEU A 32 14.90 -19.24 42.21
N PHE A 33 15.89 -18.72 42.95
CA PHE A 33 16.76 -19.50 43.82
C PHE A 33 15.96 -20.14 44.97
N VAL A 34 15.02 -19.38 45.54
CA VAL A 34 14.07 -19.90 46.54
C VAL A 34 13.17 -20.97 45.93
N GLN A 35 12.61 -20.76 44.74
CA GLN A 35 11.76 -21.76 44.07
C GLN A 35 12.51 -23.06 43.73
N VAL A 36 13.77 -22.97 43.29
CA VAL A 36 14.63 -24.14 43.03
C VAL A 36 15.02 -24.87 44.32
N GLN A 37 15.33 -24.14 45.40
CA GLN A 37 15.58 -24.75 46.72
C GLN A 37 14.33 -25.43 47.31
N THR A 38 13.17 -24.79 47.20
CA THR A 38 11.88 -25.36 47.65
C THR A 38 11.55 -26.61 46.84
N ALA A 39 11.83 -26.62 45.54
CA ALA A 39 11.59 -27.80 44.73
C ALA A 39 12.61 -28.92 44.96
N TRP A 40 13.87 -28.60 45.23
CA TRP A 40 14.86 -29.59 45.65
C TRP A 40 14.49 -30.20 47.00
N LEU A 41 13.94 -29.41 47.93
CA LEU A 41 13.37 -29.90 49.19
C LEU A 41 12.17 -30.81 48.93
N ILE A 42 11.22 -30.43 48.06
CA ILE A 42 10.07 -31.27 47.71
C ILE A 42 10.54 -32.60 47.12
N VAL A 43 11.47 -32.62 46.17
CA VAL A 43 12.03 -33.86 45.60
C VAL A 43 12.74 -34.70 46.67
N ARG A 44 13.54 -34.07 47.55
CA ARG A 44 14.27 -34.74 48.63
C ARG A 44 13.34 -35.32 49.72
N PHE A 45 12.19 -34.70 49.97
CA PHE A 45 11.13 -35.21 50.85
C PHE A 45 10.16 -36.18 50.16
N SER A 46 10.16 -36.25 48.82
CA SER A 46 9.38 -37.22 48.02
C SER A 46 10.13 -38.53 47.80
N LEU A 47 11.47 -38.52 47.84
CA LEU A 47 12.34 -39.69 47.68
C LEU A 47 12.10 -40.83 48.70
N PRO A 48 11.77 -40.58 49.98
CA PRO A 48 11.40 -41.63 50.93
C PRO A 48 10.10 -42.36 50.54
N ILE A 49 9.16 -41.68 49.85
CA ILE A 49 7.91 -42.27 49.38
C ILE A 49 8.16 -43.23 48.20
N TYR A 50 9.20 -42.97 47.41
CA TYR A 50 9.62 -43.83 46.30
C TYR A 50 10.29 -45.13 46.80
N HIS A 51 11.06 -45.07 47.89
CA HIS A 51 11.66 -46.27 48.51
C HIS A 51 10.60 -47.18 49.16
N VAL A 52 9.56 -46.62 49.77
CA VAL A 52 8.41 -47.40 50.29
C VAL A 52 7.65 -48.10 49.15
N GLY A 53 7.61 -47.51 47.95
CA GLY A 53 6.97 -48.10 46.78
C GLY A 53 7.69 -49.34 46.21
N VAL A 54 9.01 -49.44 46.39
CA VAL A 54 9.81 -50.58 45.91
C VAL A 54 9.65 -51.79 46.85
N ASP A 55 9.60 -51.58 48.17
CA ASP A 55 9.38 -52.66 49.14
C ASP A 55 7.95 -53.25 49.08
N LEU A 56 6.96 -52.48 48.62
CA LEU A 56 5.60 -52.95 48.38
C LEU A 56 5.50 -53.91 47.18
N CYS A 57 6.31 -53.73 46.13
CA CYS A 57 6.34 -54.64 44.98
C CYS A 57 6.83 -56.05 45.36
N ASP A 58 7.77 -56.13 46.31
CA ASP A 58 8.25 -57.40 46.87
C ASP A 58 7.21 -58.04 47.82
N TYR A 59 6.48 -57.23 48.61
CA TYR A 59 5.37 -57.71 49.46
C TYR A 59 4.17 -58.26 48.66
N PHE A 60 3.97 -57.81 47.42
CA PHE A 60 2.90 -58.25 46.51
C PHE A 60 3.31 -59.31 45.48
N GLY A 61 4.56 -59.81 45.52
CA GLY A 61 4.99 -60.98 44.74
C GLY A 61 4.98 -60.79 43.21
N ILE A 62 5.16 -59.56 42.70
CA ILE A 62 5.19 -59.30 41.26
C ILE A 62 6.58 -59.59 40.71
N LYS A 63 6.81 -60.81 40.22
CA LYS A 63 8.07 -61.17 39.53
C LYS A 63 8.11 -60.64 38.10
N ASN A 64 9.26 -60.06 37.76
CA ASN A 64 9.78 -59.62 36.46
C ASN A 64 9.43 -58.21 35.96
N THR A 65 10.40 -57.31 36.06
CA THR A 65 11.04 -56.69 34.88
C THR A 65 12.48 -56.27 35.23
N LYS A 66 13.40 -56.47 34.28
CA LYS A 66 14.86 -56.38 34.43
C LYS A 66 15.34 -55.08 35.06
N SER A 67 16.31 -55.19 35.98
CA SER A 67 17.07 -54.07 36.52
C SER A 67 17.79 -53.33 35.38
N ILE A 68 17.62 -52.01 35.34
CA ILE A 68 18.53 -51.12 34.61
C ILE A 68 19.48 -50.59 35.67
N GLY A 69 20.68 -51.17 35.72
CA GLY A 69 21.74 -50.70 36.61
C GLY A 69 22.17 -49.28 36.23
N MET A 70 22.07 -48.35 37.16
CA MET A 70 22.77 -47.07 37.07
C MET A 70 24.17 -47.27 37.67
N ASN A 71 25.19 -47.24 36.82
CA ASN A 71 26.57 -47.12 37.27
C ASN A 71 26.78 -45.77 37.98
N LYS A 72 27.54 -45.78 39.07
CA LYS A 72 27.99 -44.60 39.82
C LYS A 72 28.63 -43.57 38.87
N LEU A 73 28.11 -42.35 38.86
CA LEU A 73 28.76 -41.17 38.25
C LEU A 73 29.71 -40.57 39.28
N ASP A 74 31.01 -40.66 38.99
CA ASP A 74 32.09 -40.02 39.73
C ASP A 74 32.29 -38.59 39.19
N TRP A 75 32.19 -37.58 40.05
CA TRP A 75 32.03 -36.17 39.69
C TRP A 75 33.34 -35.38 39.61
N ASN A 76 34.44 -36.01 39.20
CA ASN A 76 35.73 -35.33 39.04
C ASN A 76 36.38 -35.69 37.70
N LYS A 77 36.00 -34.95 36.64
CA LYS A 77 36.87 -34.62 35.49
C LYS A 77 36.17 -33.62 34.55
N GLN A 78 36.83 -32.49 34.33
CA GLN A 78 36.51 -31.51 33.29
C GLN A 78 36.79 -32.12 31.92
N ASP A 79 35.75 -32.45 31.16
CA ASP A 79 35.85 -32.57 29.70
C ASP A 79 34.50 -32.25 29.03
N ARG A 80 34.57 -31.50 27.93
CA ARG A 80 33.42 -31.04 27.13
C ARG A 80 32.69 -32.25 26.54
N VAL A 81 31.41 -32.43 26.87
CA VAL A 81 30.57 -33.47 26.25
C VAL A 81 29.41 -32.84 25.47
N ASP A 82 29.35 -33.23 24.20
CA ASP A 82 28.33 -32.93 23.20
C ASP A 82 26.97 -33.54 23.59
N TRP A 83 26.01 -32.68 23.94
CA TRP A 83 24.68 -33.03 24.44
C TRP A 83 23.81 -33.85 23.46
N ASN A 84 24.17 -33.91 22.18
CA ASN A 84 23.31 -34.53 21.15
C ASN A 84 23.53 -36.04 20.95
N LYS A 85 24.57 -36.65 21.56
CA LYS A 85 24.83 -38.09 21.38
C LYS A 85 24.17 -39.02 22.40
N GLN A 86 23.74 -38.54 23.56
CA GLN A 86 23.15 -39.41 24.61
C GLN A 86 21.63 -39.59 24.55
N PHE A 87 20.91 -38.88 23.67
CA PHE A 87 19.43 -38.95 23.58
C PHE A 87 18.87 -39.64 22.31
N ARG A 88 19.68 -40.36 21.54
CA ARG A 88 19.15 -41.25 20.49
C ARG A 88 18.82 -42.63 21.08
N VAL A 89 17.60 -42.77 21.59
CA VAL A 89 16.90 -44.05 21.63
C VAL A 89 15.78 -44.00 20.59
N ASN A 90 15.82 -44.98 19.69
CA ASN A 90 14.92 -45.16 18.55
C ASN A 90 13.43 -45.09 18.95
N TRP A 91 12.73 -44.07 18.45
CA TRP A 91 11.27 -43.99 18.45
C TRP A 91 10.67 -44.83 17.31
N ASN A 92 10.96 -46.13 17.28
CA ASN A 92 10.38 -47.06 16.31
C ASN A 92 10.08 -48.42 16.97
N THR A 93 9.12 -48.42 17.89
CA THR A 93 8.31 -49.60 18.22
C THR A 93 6.98 -49.13 18.80
N ARG A 94 5.89 -49.41 18.09
CA ARG A 94 4.52 -49.32 18.60
C ARG A 94 4.39 -50.26 19.79
N GLN A 95 4.26 -49.71 21.00
CA GLN A 95 3.45 -50.29 22.06
C GLN A 95 3.07 -49.16 23.02
N SER A 96 1.88 -48.62 22.79
CA SER A 96 1.18 -47.75 23.72
C SER A 96 0.96 -48.52 25.03
N CYS A 97 1.76 -48.24 26.05
CA CYS A 97 1.36 -48.56 27.42
C CYS A 97 0.36 -47.47 27.84
N SER A 98 -0.90 -47.62 27.42
CA SER A 98 -1.96 -46.77 27.91
C SER A 98 -2.26 -47.18 29.35
N MET A 99 -2.23 -46.19 30.25
CA MET A 99 -2.66 -46.33 31.65
C MET A 99 -4.18 -46.53 31.78
N GLY A 100 -4.83 -47.08 30.74
CA GLY A 100 -6.27 -47.37 30.66
C GLY A 100 -6.61 -48.86 30.73
N GLY A 101 -5.62 -49.75 30.70
CA GLY A 101 -5.84 -51.21 30.69
C GLY A 101 -5.91 -51.89 32.07
N LEU A 102 -5.52 -51.22 33.15
CA LEU A 102 -5.39 -51.83 34.49
C LEU A 102 -6.56 -51.54 35.44
N LEU A 103 -7.45 -50.60 35.11
CA LEU A 103 -8.62 -50.29 35.94
C LEU A 103 -9.74 -51.36 35.87
N PRO A 104 -10.04 -52.01 34.72
CA PRO A 104 -11.18 -52.94 34.65
C PRO A 104 -10.95 -54.30 35.32
N GLN A 105 -9.70 -54.75 35.51
CA GLN A 105 -9.41 -56.06 36.11
C GLN A 105 -9.40 -56.04 37.65
N LEU A 106 -9.25 -54.87 38.28
CA LEU A 106 -9.31 -54.73 39.73
C LEU A 106 -10.75 -54.53 40.26
N ILE A 107 -11.69 -54.12 39.41
CA ILE A 107 -13.07 -53.80 39.81
C ILE A 107 -14.02 -55.01 39.73
N TYR A 108 -13.73 -56.01 38.89
CA TYR A 108 -14.59 -57.19 38.68
C TYR A 108 -14.06 -58.51 39.26
N GLY A 109 -13.08 -58.45 40.18
CA GLY A 109 -12.56 -59.62 40.90
C GLY A 109 -13.39 -59.93 42.15
N ASN A 110 -14.13 -61.03 42.10
CA ASN A 110 -14.98 -61.54 43.16
C ASN A 110 -14.14 -62.02 44.36
N SER A 111 -13.94 -61.20 45.39
CA SER A 111 -13.40 -61.67 46.69
C SER A 111 -14.04 -60.95 47.86
N ARG A 112 -14.86 -61.70 48.60
CA ARG A 112 -15.36 -61.39 49.95
C ARG A 112 -14.18 -61.15 50.90
N GLY A 113 -14.15 -59.97 51.54
CA GLY A 113 -13.44 -59.70 52.80
C GLY A 113 -11.92 -59.52 52.72
N LYS A 114 -11.44 -58.36 53.20
CA LYS A 114 -10.03 -57.89 53.28
C LYS A 114 -9.46 -57.51 51.91
N ASP A 115 -9.46 -56.25 51.49
CA ASP A 115 -8.50 -55.23 51.95
C ASP A 115 -8.89 -53.83 51.39
N ILE A 116 -9.94 -53.21 51.94
CA ILE A 116 -10.30 -51.81 51.59
C ILE A 116 -9.11 -50.87 51.86
N THR A 117 -8.30 -51.17 52.88
CA THR A 117 -7.10 -50.42 53.25
C THR A 117 -6.05 -50.40 52.14
N LYS A 118 -5.87 -51.50 51.38
CA LYS A 118 -4.88 -51.55 50.29
C LYS A 118 -5.29 -50.72 49.08
N TYR A 119 -6.58 -50.70 48.74
CA TYR A 119 -7.12 -49.84 47.69
C TYR A 119 -7.04 -48.36 48.08
N LEU A 120 -7.30 -48.03 49.35
CA LEU A 120 -7.15 -46.68 49.86
C LEU A 120 -5.71 -46.20 49.78
N VAL A 121 -4.75 -47.01 50.21
CA VAL A 121 -3.31 -46.69 50.14
C VAL A 121 -2.85 -46.51 48.68
N LEU A 122 -3.24 -47.40 47.77
CA LEU A 122 -2.87 -47.27 46.35
C LEU A 122 -3.49 -46.03 45.70
N SER A 123 -4.75 -45.71 46.01
CA SER A 123 -5.42 -44.51 45.50
C SER A 123 -4.79 -43.21 46.03
N VAL A 124 -4.36 -43.19 47.29
CA VAL A 124 -3.64 -42.06 47.90
C VAL A 124 -2.27 -41.88 47.25
N ILE A 125 -1.53 -42.96 47.00
CA ILE A 125 -0.23 -42.89 46.30
C ILE A 125 -0.40 -42.37 44.88
N ILE A 126 -1.38 -42.87 44.11
CA ILE A 126 -1.67 -42.37 42.75
C ILE A 126 -2.08 -40.90 42.79
N PHE A 127 -2.90 -40.49 43.76
CA PHE A 127 -3.29 -39.09 43.94
C PHE A 127 -2.07 -38.20 44.21
N TRP A 128 -1.15 -38.60 45.09
CA TRP A 128 0.05 -37.83 45.39
C TRP A 128 1.04 -37.80 44.22
N ILE A 129 1.16 -38.87 43.43
CA ILE A 129 1.95 -38.89 42.20
C ILE A 129 1.35 -37.91 41.18
N LEU A 130 0.04 -37.97 40.93
CA LEU A 130 -0.63 -37.04 40.01
C LEU A 130 -0.53 -35.60 40.49
N LEU A 131 -0.71 -35.36 41.80
CA LEU A 131 -0.57 -34.05 42.41
C LEU A 131 0.87 -33.53 42.30
N SER A 132 1.89 -34.38 42.47
CA SER A 132 3.29 -34.00 42.28
C SER A 132 3.62 -33.61 40.84
N VAL A 133 3.05 -34.30 39.85
CA VAL A 133 3.19 -33.97 38.42
C VAL A 133 2.46 -32.65 38.09
N ILE A 134 1.28 -32.42 38.67
CA ILE A 134 0.52 -31.17 38.53
C ILE A 134 1.30 -30.01 39.16
N ILE A 135 1.80 -30.17 40.39
CA ILE A 135 2.62 -29.17 41.08
C ILE A 135 3.90 -28.91 40.29
N PHE A 136 4.57 -29.94 39.76
CA PHE A 136 5.73 -29.77 38.90
C PHE A 136 5.40 -28.95 37.65
N ARG A 137 4.29 -29.25 36.95
CA ARG A 137 3.86 -28.46 35.79
C ARG A 137 3.50 -27.01 36.15
N ILE A 138 2.83 -26.78 37.27
CA ILE A 138 2.44 -25.43 37.70
C ILE A 138 3.66 -24.61 38.15
N SER A 139 4.61 -25.22 38.86
CA SER A 139 5.74 -24.51 39.46
C SER A 139 6.97 -24.42 38.55
N PHE A 140 7.26 -25.41 37.70
CA PHE A 140 8.48 -25.43 36.88
C PHE A 140 8.30 -25.01 35.44
N ASP A 141 7.16 -25.28 34.80
CA ASP A 141 6.94 -24.92 33.40
C ASP A 141 7.05 -23.40 33.14
N PRO A 142 6.57 -22.50 34.04
CA PRO A 142 6.79 -21.06 33.90
C PRO A 142 8.27 -20.66 34.05
N VAL A 143 8.99 -21.33 34.95
CA VAL A 143 10.42 -21.06 35.23
C VAL A 143 11.30 -21.49 34.07
N ILE A 144 11.06 -22.69 33.52
CA ILE A 144 11.77 -23.22 32.35
C ILE A 144 11.50 -22.35 31.12
N LYS A 145 10.24 -21.93 30.89
CA LYS A 145 9.90 -20.99 29.81
C LYS A 145 10.59 -19.64 29.97
N THR A 146 10.70 -19.13 31.20
CA THR A 146 11.37 -17.85 31.50
C THR A 146 12.89 -17.93 31.30
N LEU A 147 13.54 -19.01 31.76
CA LEU A 147 14.98 -19.26 31.56
C LEU A 147 15.31 -19.47 30.07
N HIS A 148 14.50 -20.25 29.36
CA HIS A 148 14.63 -20.42 27.91
C HIS A 148 14.47 -19.09 27.18
N TRP A 149 13.48 -18.28 27.57
CA TRP A 149 13.26 -16.94 27.01
C TRP A 149 14.46 -16.02 27.24
N MET A 150 14.98 -15.91 28.47
CA MET A 150 16.15 -15.08 28.77
C MET A 150 17.41 -15.51 28.00
N THR A 151 17.55 -16.80 27.72
CA THR A 151 18.69 -17.34 26.96
C THR A 151 18.55 -17.02 25.47
N VAL A 152 17.36 -17.18 24.91
CA VAL A 152 17.06 -16.87 23.50
C VAL A 152 17.05 -15.36 23.22
N ASP A 153 16.55 -14.55 24.16
CA ASP A 153 16.53 -13.09 24.08
C ASP A 153 17.96 -12.52 24.01
N ASN A 154 18.85 -12.97 24.90
CA ASN A 154 20.26 -12.56 24.90
C ASN A 154 21.03 -13.02 23.65
N LEU A 155 20.70 -14.18 23.08
CA LEU A 155 21.31 -14.68 21.84
C LEU A 155 20.85 -13.93 20.58
N LEU A 156 19.60 -13.47 20.55
CA LEU A 156 19.01 -12.82 19.38
C LEU A 156 19.20 -11.30 19.36
N ARG A 157 19.13 -10.63 20.51
CA ARG A 157 19.07 -9.16 20.59
C ARG A 157 20.40 -8.44 20.34
N GLY A 158 21.51 -8.84 20.96
CA GLY A 158 22.63 -7.89 21.05
C GLY A 158 22.15 -6.54 21.63
N ASN A 159 22.67 -5.40 21.15
CA ASN A 159 22.25 -4.04 21.56
C ASN A 159 21.10 -3.44 20.71
N GLU A 160 20.46 -4.20 19.80
CA GLU A 160 19.50 -3.67 18.81
C GLU A 160 18.13 -4.36 18.90
N GLY A 161 17.06 -3.66 18.49
CA GLY A 161 15.72 -4.23 18.40
C GLY A 161 15.57 -5.25 17.26
N VAL A 162 14.57 -6.11 17.38
CA VAL A 162 14.34 -7.26 16.49
C VAL A 162 12.98 -7.17 15.80
N LEU A 163 12.94 -7.40 14.49
CA LEU A 163 11.70 -7.60 13.74
C LEU A 163 11.56 -9.05 13.28
N CYS A 164 10.48 -9.67 13.72
CA CYS A 164 10.09 -11.02 13.33
C CYS A 164 9.14 -11.02 12.13
N VAL A 165 9.37 -11.96 11.21
CA VAL A 165 8.49 -12.18 10.05
C VAL A 165 7.39 -13.18 10.39
N THR A 166 6.14 -12.86 10.03
CA THR A 166 5.02 -13.81 10.05
C THR A 166 4.76 -14.30 8.64
N PHE A 167 4.78 -15.62 8.39
CA PHE A 167 4.50 -16.20 7.08
C PHE A 167 3.05 -16.70 6.97
N VAL A 168 2.32 -16.21 5.97
CA VAL A 168 0.93 -16.61 5.67
C VAL A 168 0.71 -16.66 4.17
N GLY A 169 0.04 -17.71 3.70
CA GLY A 169 -0.38 -17.86 2.31
C GLY A 169 0.66 -18.58 1.44
N GLY A 170 0.79 -18.15 0.19
CA GLY A 170 1.65 -18.80 -0.80
C GLY A 170 3.06 -18.24 -0.88
N LEU A 171 3.91 -18.85 -1.71
CA LEU A 171 5.31 -18.43 -1.92
C LEU A 171 5.46 -16.92 -2.17
N GLY A 172 4.66 -16.34 -3.08
CA GLY A 172 4.71 -14.89 -3.36
C GLY A 172 4.38 -14.02 -2.14
N ASN A 173 3.45 -14.45 -1.29
CA ASN A 173 3.11 -13.73 -0.06
C ASN A 173 4.26 -13.83 0.94
N HIS A 174 4.86 -15.01 1.07
CA HIS A 174 6.00 -15.20 1.96
C HIS A 174 7.17 -14.29 1.57
N ILE A 175 7.48 -14.18 0.27
CA ILE A 175 8.55 -13.30 -0.19
C ILE A 175 8.20 -11.83 0.14
N PHE A 176 6.95 -11.39 -0.05
CA PHE A 176 6.51 -10.06 0.37
C PHE A 176 6.68 -9.83 1.87
N GLN A 177 6.25 -10.77 2.70
CA GLN A 177 6.37 -10.67 4.15
C GLN A 177 7.85 -10.53 4.57
N PHE A 178 8.73 -11.36 4.02
CA PHE A 178 10.17 -11.25 4.28
C PHE A 178 10.76 -9.93 3.78
N ALA A 179 10.47 -9.56 2.53
CA ALA A 179 11.01 -8.36 1.90
C ALA A 179 10.57 -7.09 2.65
N SER A 180 9.29 -6.97 2.98
CA SER A 180 8.73 -5.84 3.72
C SER A 180 9.32 -5.74 5.12
N THR A 181 9.43 -6.86 5.86
CA THR A 181 10.12 -6.85 7.16
C THR A 181 11.59 -6.46 7.02
N PHE A 182 12.28 -6.96 5.99
CA PHE A 182 13.67 -6.62 5.73
C PHE A 182 13.87 -5.12 5.46
N GLY A 183 13.04 -4.54 4.60
CA GLY A 183 13.10 -3.11 4.29
C GLY A 183 12.82 -2.22 5.50
N ILE A 184 11.79 -2.54 6.28
CA ILE A 184 11.45 -1.80 7.52
C ILE A 184 12.56 -1.94 8.57
N ALA A 185 13.12 -3.14 8.74
CA ALA A 185 14.22 -3.38 9.68
C ALA A 185 15.47 -2.58 9.27
N LYS A 186 15.82 -2.61 7.98
CA LYS A 186 16.97 -1.87 7.45
C LYS A 186 16.81 -0.36 7.62
N SER A 187 15.61 0.18 7.42
CA SER A 187 15.35 1.61 7.64
C SER A 187 15.43 2.05 9.10
N LYS A 188 15.58 1.12 10.05
CA LYS A 188 15.66 1.39 11.50
C LYS A 188 16.89 0.78 12.17
N ASN A 189 17.84 0.27 11.38
CA ASN A 189 18.99 -0.47 11.88
C ASN A 189 18.59 -1.57 12.89
N MET A 190 17.60 -2.37 12.52
CA MET A 190 17.10 -3.48 13.34
C MET A 190 17.51 -4.83 12.74
N THR A 191 17.54 -5.84 13.58
CA THR A 191 17.82 -7.21 13.17
C THR A 191 16.54 -7.91 12.69
N VAL A 192 16.57 -8.52 11.51
CA VAL A 192 15.49 -9.39 11.01
C VAL A 192 15.69 -10.81 11.56
N VAL A 193 14.62 -11.39 12.09
CA VAL A 193 14.59 -12.78 12.53
C VAL A 193 13.50 -13.55 11.79
N ILE A 194 13.87 -14.72 11.26
CA ILE A 194 12.94 -15.67 10.66
C ILE A 194 13.04 -17.03 11.36
N ASP A 195 11.98 -17.82 11.26
CA ASP A 195 12.00 -19.22 11.68
C ASP A 195 13.04 -20.02 10.87
N SER A 196 13.88 -20.81 11.55
CA SER A 196 14.85 -21.72 10.92
C SER A 196 14.20 -22.69 9.93
N ASP A 197 12.99 -23.17 10.23
CA ASP A 197 12.28 -24.14 9.39
C ASP A 197 11.37 -23.49 8.33
N SER A 198 11.44 -22.16 8.20
CA SER A 198 10.63 -21.40 7.24
C SER A 198 10.75 -21.94 5.81
N PHE A 199 9.62 -21.97 5.10
CA PHE A 199 9.61 -22.43 3.71
C PHE A 199 10.58 -21.65 2.81
N LEU A 200 10.75 -20.34 3.06
CA LEU A 200 11.68 -19.51 2.28
C LEU A 200 13.14 -19.91 2.46
N SER A 201 13.57 -20.35 3.65
CA SER A 201 14.96 -20.77 3.87
C SER A 201 15.34 -22.00 3.04
N LYS A 202 14.35 -22.82 2.67
CA LYS A 202 14.48 -23.98 1.79
C LYS A 202 14.52 -23.60 0.30
N VAL A 203 14.03 -22.41 -0.06
CA VAL A 203 13.93 -21.93 -1.45
C VAL A 203 15.07 -20.99 -1.80
N PHE A 204 15.39 -20.04 -0.92
CA PHE A 204 16.37 -18.98 -1.14
C PHE A 204 17.55 -19.09 -0.17
N LYS A 205 18.69 -18.50 -0.57
CA LYS A 205 19.91 -18.36 0.23
C LYS A 205 19.77 -17.17 1.20
N ILE A 206 18.84 -17.27 2.14
CA ILE A 206 18.57 -16.18 3.09
C ILE A 206 19.65 -16.11 4.17
N ASN A 207 20.35 -14.99 4.22
CA ASN A 207 21.36 -14.69 5.25
C ASN A 207 20.83 -13.75 6.36
N VAL A 208 19.96 -14.24 7.26
CA VAL A 208 19.50 -13.48 8.44
C VAL A 208 19.62 -14.32 9.72
N LYS A 209 19.35 -13.75 10.91
CA LYS A 209 19.31 -14.53 12.15
C LYS A 209 18.10 -15.47 12.16
N PHE A 210 18.31 -16.69 12.64
CA PHE A 210 17.29 -17.72 12.71
C PHE A 210 16.85 -17.98 14.15
N ASN A 211 15.54 -18.13 14.36
CA ASN A 211 14.96 -18.56 15.62
C ASN A 211 14.52 -20.03 15.52
N LYS A 212 15.10 -20.90 16.36
CA LYS A 212 14.88 -22.36 16.32
C LYS A 212 13.58 -22.83 16.97
N THR A 213 13.03 -22.08 17.92
CA THR A 213 11.88 -22.55 18.72
C THR A 213 10.59 -21.80 18.40
N ASP A 214 10.65 -20.77 17.54
CA ASP A 214 9.55 -19.84 17.19
C ASP A 214 8.88 -19.12 18.41
N LEU A 215 9.30 -19.47 19.63
CA LEU A 215 8.69 -18.99 20.88
C LEU A 215 8.91 -17.49 21.06
N PHE A 216 10.11 -17.00 20.76
CA PHE A 216 10.46 -15.58 20.86
C PHE A 216 9.56 -14.70 19.98
N CYS A 217 9.42 -15.03 18.70
CA CYS A 217 8.64 -14.23 17.75
C CYS A 217 7.13 -14.28 18.04
N LYS A 218 6.61 -15.41 18.53
CA LYS A 218 5.21 -15.54 18.95
C LYS A 218 4.82 -14.69 20.16
N GLN A 219 5.80 -14.32 20.99
CA GLN A 219 5.56 -13.51 22.19
C GLN A 219 5.70 -12.01 21.94
N GLN A 220 6.19 -11.58 20.77
CA GLN A 220 6.32 -10.16 20.43
C GLN A 220 4.96 -9.54 20.07
N LYS A 221 4.83 -8.23 20.33
CA LYS A 221 3.66 -7.46 19.91
C LYS A 221 3.57 -7.42 18.39
N SER A 222 2.36 -7.65 17.87
CA SER A 222 2.07 -7.57 16.43
C SER A 222 1.94 -6.11 15.98
N LEU A 223 2.50 -5.78 14.83
CA LEU A 223 2.30 -4.52 14.10
C LEU A 223 1.65 -4.83 12.76
N ASP A 224 0.36 -4.51 12.61
CA ASP A 224 -0.45 -4.87 11.45
C ASP A 224 -0.76 -3.64 10.57
N GLU A 225 -0.90 -3.85 9.26
CA GLU A 225 -1.37 -2.81 8.33
C GLU A 225 -2.81 -2.41 8.71
N LYS A 226 -3.14 -1.11 8.67
CA LYS A 226 -4.53 -0.64 8.87
C LYS A 226 -5.49 -1.18 7.80
N LEU A 227 -4.99 -1.36 6.58
CA LEU A 227 -5.72 -1.90 5.45
C LEU A 227 -4.92 -3.05 4.85
N ALA A 228 -5.54 -4.22 4.71
CA ALA A 228 -4.85 -5.42 4.24
C ALA A 228 -4.25 -5.21 2.83
N ALA A 229 -2.98 -5.58 2.67
CA ALA A 229 -2.25 -5.49 1.40
C ALA A 229 -2.12 -4.06 0.84
N ALA A 230 -2.27 -3.04 1.68
CA ALA A 230 -2.08 -1.65 1.34
C ALA A 230 -0.87 -1.06 2.08
N TYR A 231 -0.16 -0.15 1.43
CA TYR A 231 0.97 0.53 2.07
C TYR A 231 0.50 1.38 3.25
N ASP A 232 0.96 1.02 4.44
CA ASP A 232 0.77 1.76 5.68
C ASP A 232 2.11 2.33 6.19
N PRO A 233 2.33 3.65 6.11
CA PRO A 233 3.55 4.29 6.62
C PRO A 233 3.66 4.26 8.15
N SER A 234 2.56 3.97 8.88
CA SER A 234 2.60 3.83 10.34
C SER A 234 3.36 2.59 10.81
N LEU A 235 3.57 1.60 9.93
CA LEU A 235 4.49 0.49 10.18
C LEU A 235 5.97 0.92 10.19
N ARG A 236 6.26 2.21 10.05
CA ARG A 236 7.56 2.81 10.35
C ARG A 236 7.52 3.71 11.60
N LYS A 237 6.42 3.78 12.35
CA LYS A 237 6.27 4.68 13.51
C LYS A 237 6.28 3.89 14.82
N PHE A 238 7.45 3.39 15.21
CA PHE A 238 7.68 2.71 16.48
C PHE A 238 9.16 2.84 16.90
N ASN A 239 9.47 2.60 18.18
CA ASN A 239 10.81 2.70 18.73
C ASN A 239 11.68 1.49 18.32
N SER A 240 12.87 1.75 17.78
CA SER A 240 13.80 0.73 17.28
C SER A 240 14.49 -0.08 18.39
N SER A 241 14.36 0.31 19.66
CA SER A 241 14.83 -0.50 20.80
C SER A 241 13.93 -1.68 21.12
N ASP A 242 12.66 -1.63 20.70
CA ASP A 242 11.67 -2.66 21.00
C ASP A 242 11.71 -3.78 19.96
N SER A 243 11.09 -4.91 20.30
CA SER A 243 10.99 -6.08 19.41
C SER A 243 9.53 -6.30 19.01
N PHE A 244 9.31 -6.49 17.71
CA PHE A 244 7.96 -6.62 17.15
C PHE A 244 7.88 -7.78 16.18
N ARG A 245 6.67 -8.27 15.98
CA ARG A 245 6.32 -9.14 14.86
C ARG A 245 5.48 -8.34 13.88
N LEU A 246 5.86 -8.31 12.61
CA LEU A 246 5.02 -7.65 11.62
C LEU A 246 3.83 -8.53 11.22
N GLY A 247 2.73 -7.86 10.90
CA GLY A 247 1.47 -8.43 10.47
C GLY A 247 1.55 -9.19 9.17
N THR A 248 0.39 -9.68 8.72
CA THR A 248 0.33 -10.63 7.61
C THR A 248 0.27 -9.94 6.24
N TYR A 249 0.62 -10.68 5.18
CA TYR A 249 0.60 -10.30 3.77
C TYR A 249 1.58 -9.20 3.32
N LEU A 250 1.57 -7.99 3.89
CA LEU A 250 2.54 -6.90 3.62
C LEU A 250 2.89 -6.72 2.13
N GLN A 251 1.89 -6.69 1.24
CA GLN A 251 2.07 -6.84 -0.22
C GLN A 251 2.42 -5.54 -0.96
N SER A 252 3.21 -4.65 -0.33
CA SER A 252 3.62 -3.38 -0.92
C SER A 252 5.13 -3.32 -1.09
N TRP A 253 5.58 -3.11 -2.33
CA TRP A 253 6.99 -2.91 -2.68
C TRP A 253 7.60 -1.69 -1.98
N LYS A 254 6.78 -0.69 -1.64
CA LYS A 254 7.20 0.55 -0.97
C LYS A 254 7.95 0.30 0.34
N TYR A 255 7.69 -0.82 1.01
CA TYR A 255 8.40 -1.15 2.25
C TYR A 255 9.89 -1.44 2.07
N PHE A 256 10.31 -1.91 0.89
CA PHE A 256 11.66 -2.44 0.67
C PHE A 256 12.37 -1.91 -0.57
N HIS A 257 11.72 -1.04 -1.35
CA HIS A 257 12.27 -0.51 -2.61
C HIS A 257 13.62 0.22 -2.45
N GLU A 258 13.80 0.96 -1.35
CA GLU A 258 15.06 1.64 -1.01
C GLU A 258 16.22 0.66 -0.78
N TYR A 259 15.90 -0.62 -0.51
CA TYR A 259 16.84 -1.67 -0.14
C TYR A 259 16.80 -2.87 -1.09
N GLU A 260 16.39 -2.67 -2.36
CA GLU A 260 16.31 -3.77 -3.33
C GLU A 260 17.66 -4.46 -3.57
N LYS A 261 18.73 -3.69 -3.77
CA LYS A 261 20.07 -4.22 -4.03
C LYS A 261 20.51 -5.23 -2.96
N PRO A 262 20.53 -4.88 -1.65
CA PRO A 262 20.86 -5.85 -0.62
C PRO A 262 19.80 -6.96 -0.47
N LEU A 263 18.51 -6.68 -0.71
CA LEU A 263 17.46 -7.70 -0.65
C LEU A 263 17.65 -8.81 -1.70
N ARG A 264 18.11 -8.49 -2.92
CA ARG A 264 18.38 -9.46 -3.99
C ARG A 264 19.38 -10.54 -3.56
N ASN A 265 20.36 -10.20 -2.73
CA ASN A 265 21.32 -11.17 -2.20
C ASN A 265 20.65 -12.25 -1.34
N HIS A 266 19.60 -11.89 -0.59
CA HIS A 266 18.84 -12.86 0.21
C HIS A 266 17.87 -13.70 -0.64
N LEU A 267 17.39 -13.16 -1.75
CA LEU A 267 16.43 -13.78 -2.66
C LEU A 267 17.09 -14.52 -3.84
N THR A 268 18.29 -15.04 -3.63
CA THR A 268 18.96 -15.92 -4.59
C THR A 268 18.49 -17.37 -4.38
N PHE A 269 18.01 -18.03 -5.43
CA PHE A 269 17.55 -19.42 -5.34
C PHE A 269 18.68 -20.39 -4.92
N ARG A 270 18.31 -21.47 -4.22
CA ARG A 270 19.26 -22.57 -3.91
C ARG A 270 19.64 -23.35 -5.17
N ASP A 271 20.86 -23.90 -5.17
CA ASP A 271 21.47 -24.49 -6.37
C ASP A 271 20.67 -25.65 -6.97
N HIS A 272 20.03 -26.46 -6.13
CA HIS A 272 19.18 -27.56 -6.59
C HIS A 272 17.91 -27.10 -7.33
N ILE A 273 17.40 -25.91 -7.02
CA ILE A 273 16.26 -25.28 -7.71
C ILE A 273 16.73 -24.71 -9.04
N VAL A 274 17.83 -23.96 -9.02
CA VAL A 274 18.47 -23.39 -10.22
C VAL A 274 18.81 -24.49 -11.24
N LYS A 275 19.40 -25.59 -10.78
CA LYS A 275 19.74 -26.74 -11.65
C LYS A 275 18.52 -27.33 -12.34
N LYS A 276 17.39 -27.44 -11.64
CA LYS A 276 16.13 -27.94 -12.22
C LYS A 276 15.53 -26.95 -13.22
N ALA A 277 15.46 -25.67 -12.87
CA ALA A 277 14.98 -24.62 -13.77
C ALA A 277 15.81 -24.56 -15.08
N ASN A 278 17.14 -24.60 -14.97
CA ASN A 278 18.04 -24.64 -16.12
C ASN A 278 17.86 -25.89 -16.98
N SER A 279 17.58 -27.05 -16.35
CA SER A 279 17.27 -28.28 -17.09
C SER A 279 16.01 -28.13 -17.94
N ILE A 280 14.96 -27.51 -17.40
CA ILE A 280 13.70 -27.24 -18.12
C ILE A 280 13.95 -26.31 -19.29
N ILE A 281 14.66 -25.19 -19.06
CA ILE A 281 15.01 -24.23 -20.13
C ILE A 281 15.82 -24.92 -21.24
N LYS A 282 16.79 -25.76 -20.88
CA LYS A 282 17.60 -26.51 -21.85
C LYS A 282 16.74 -27.47 -22.69
N GLN A 283 15.78 -28.16 -22.08
CA GLN A 283 14.84 -29.05 -22.79
C GLN A 283 13.98 -28.25 -23.76
N ILE A 284 13.44 -27.11 -23.34
CA ILE A 284 12.64 -26.21 -24.18
C ILE A 284 13.46 -25.71 -25.37
N LEU A 285 14.67 -25.21 -25.15
CA LEU A 285 15.55 -24.72 -26.21
C LEU A 285 15.89 -25.81 -27.23
N THR A 286 16.13 -27.05 -26.77
CA THR A 286 16.41 -28.20 -27.63
C THR A 286 15.21 -28.56 -28.51
N LYS A 287 13.99 -28.50 -27.96
CA LYS A 287 12.74 -28.75 -28.69
C LYS A 287 12.55 -27.80 -29.89
N TYR A 288 13.02 -26.56 -29.78
CA TYR A 288 12.97 -25.57 -30.86
C TYR A 288 14.27 -25.46 -31.68
N SER A 289 15.23 -26.36 -31.45
CA SER A 289 16.56 -26.36 -32.09
C SER A 289 17.33 -25.05 -31.96
N ARG A 290 17.33 -24.44 -30.76
CA ARG A 290 17.96 -23.12 -30.53
C ARG A 290 19.04 -23.15 -29.45
N SER A 291 20.05 -22.30 -29.63
CA SER A 291 20.98 -21.91 -28.57
C SER A 291 20.39 -20.78 -27.72
N ARG A 292 20.77 -20.70 -26.44
CA ARG A 292 20.38 -19.63 -25.51
C ARG A 292 20.78 -18.23 -25.98
N THR A 293 21.83 -18.12 -26.82
CA THR A 293 22.41 -16.84 -27.29
C THR A 293 21.62 -16.15 -28.40
N ASN A 294 20.67 -16.83 -29.07
CA ASN A 294 19.90 -16.29 -30.20
C ASN A 294 18.39 -16.51 -30.04
N VAL A 295 17.91 -16.43 -28.79
CA VAL A 295 16.50 -16.56 -28.43
C VAL A 295 16.19 -15.61 -27.28
N THR A 296 15.03 -14.95 -27.39
CA THR A 296 14.40 -14.20 -26.30
C THR A 296 13.38 -15.10 -25.62
N LEU A 297 13.62 -15.46 -24.36
CA LEU A 297 12.68 -16.20 -23.53
C LEU A 297 11.77 -15.22 -22.81
N VAL A 298 10.45 -15.43 -22.92
CA VAL A 298 9.44 -14.62 -22.22
C VAL A 298 8.66 -15.54 -21.28
N GLY A 299 8.86 -15.39 -19.98
CA GLY A 299 8.11 -16.12 -18.97
C GLY A 299 6.70 -15.54 -18.84
N VAL A 300 5.65 -16.36 -18.83
CA VAL A 300 4.26 -15.93 -18.76
C VAL A 300 3.60 -16.57 -17.54
N HIS A 301 3.23 -15.76 -16.54
CA HIS A 301 2.48 -16.24 -15.39
C HIS A 301 1.01 -15.79 -15.44
N ILE A 302 0.10 -16.75 -15.55
CA ILE A 302 -1.35 -16.50 -15.61
C ILE A 302 -2.00 -17.02 -14.33
N ARG A 303 -2.52 -16.12 -13.49
CA ARG A 303 -3.31 -16.44 -12.30
C ARG A 303 -4.80 -16.37 -12.61
N ARG A 304 -5.48 -17.50 -12.43
CA ARG A 304 -6.94 -17.63 -12.43
C ARG A 304 -7.40 -18.24 -11.13
N GLY A 305 -7.64 -19.56 -11.06
CA GLY A 305 -8.05 -20.29 -9.87
C GLY A 305 -9.08 -19.55 -9.00
N ASP A 306 -8.71 -19.26 -7.76
CA ASP A 306 -9.48 -18.51 -6.77
C ASP A 306 -9.93 -17.11 -7.21
N MET A 307 -9.24 -16.49 -8.16
CA MET A 307 -9.52 -15.14 -8.64
C MET A 307 -10.70 -15.06 -9.62
N VAL A 308 -11.13 -16.19 -10.20
CA VAL A 308 -12.21 -16.21 -11.21
C VAL A 308 -13.55 -15.83 -10.59
N ASN A 309 -13.76 -16.13 -9.31
CA ASN A 309 -15.04 -15.89 -8.63
C ASN A 309 -15.15 -14.49 -7.97
N ASN A 310 -14.30 -13.54 -8.38
CA ASN A 310 -14.28 -12.11 -7.99
C ASN A 310 -14.68 -11.79 -6.53
N LYS A 311 -14.16 -12.54 -5.56
CA LYS A 311 -14.47 -12.31 -4.13
C LYS A 311 -13.70 -11.15 -3.50
N HIS A 312 -12.66 -10.65 -4.18
CA HIS A 312 -11.69 -9.71 -3.63
C HIS A 312 -11.44 -8.48 -4.53
N GLY A 313 -12.28 -8.24 -5.53
CA GLY A 313 -12.21 -7.03 -6.38
C GLY A 313 -11.06 -6.99 -7.39
N PHE A 314 -10.39 -8.12 -7.63
CA PHE A 314 -9.31 -8.22 -8.62
C PHE A 314 -9.86 -8.63 -9.99
N THR A 315 -9.39 -7.96 -11.03
CA THR A 315 -9.72 -8.30 -12.43
C THR A 315 -8.72 -9.33 -12.96
N VAL A 316 -9.20 -10.53 -13.28
CA VAL A 316 -8.37 -11.54 -13.97
C VAL A 316 -8.03 -11.06 -15.39
N ALA A 317 -6.88 -11.47 -15.91
CA ALA A 317 -6.48 -11.10 -17.26
C ALA A 317 -7.49 -11.58 -18.30
N THR A 318 -7.84 -10.69 -19.23
CA THR A 318 -8.71 -11.00 -20.36
C THR A 318 -7.90 -11.63 -21.50
N PRO A 319 -8.54 -12.33 -22.44
CA PRO A 319 -7.88 -12.84 -23.64
C PRO A 319 -7.18 -11.74 -24.44
N GLU A 320 -7.79 -10.56 -24.53
CA GLU A 320 -7.25 -9.40 -25.26
C GLU A 320 -5.95 -8.88 -24.64
N TYR A 321 -5.84 -8.91 -23.31
CA TYR A 321 -4.59 -8.55 -22.63
C TYR A 321 -3.46 -9.52 -23.00
N ILE A 322 -3.73 -10.83 -22.95
CA ILE A 322 -2.73 -11.86 -23.29
C ILE A 322 -2.28 -11.70 -24.75
N LEU A 323 -3.23 -11.51 -25.67
CA LEU A 323 -2.95 -11.27 -27.09
C LEU A 323 -2.06 -10.04 -27.29
N LYS A 324 -2.41 -8.90 -26.68
CA LYS A 324 -1.62 -7.66 -26.79
C LYS A 324 -0.23 -7.81 -26.21
N ALA A 325 -0.10 -8.44 -25.04
CA ALA A 325 1.19 -8.64 -24.38
C ALA A 325 2.10 -9.57 -25.19
N VAL A 326 1.57 -10.66 -25.74
CA VAL A 326 2.32 -11.56 -26.62
C VAL A 326 2.77 -10.85 -27.89
N ASN A 327 1.87 -10.12 -28.55
CA ASN A 327 2.18 -9.38 -29.79
C ASN A 327 3.25 -8.30 -29.57
N TYR A 328 3.27 -7.65 -28.41
CA TYR A 328 4.34 -6.70 -28.07
C TYR A 328 5.74 -7.32 -28.22
N PHE A 329 5.95 -8.52 -27.66
CA PHE A 329 7.25 -9.19 -27.74
C PHE A 329 7.55 -9.74 -29.12
N LEU A 330 6.55 -10.26 -29.82
CA LEU A 330 6.72 -10.74 -31.20
C LEU A 330 7.10 -9.62 -32.17
N ASN A 331 6.56 -8.41 -31.96
CA ASN A 331 6.89 -7.24 -32.79
C ASN A 331 8.27 -6.66 -32.46
N LYS A 332 8.72 -6.83 -31.21
CA LYS A 332 10.01 -6.28 -30.74
C LYS A 332 11.19 -7.20 -31.00
N TYR A 333 10.97 -8.51 -31.03
CA TYR A 333 12.03 -9.51 -31.11
C TYR A 333 11.69 -10.60 -32.13
N ASN A 334 12.67 -10.97 -32.95
CA ASN A 334 12.46 -11.96 -34.03
C ASN A 334 12.41 -13.41 -33.52
N ASN A 335 13.10 -13.72 -32.42
CA ASN A 335 13.31 -15.10 -31.94
C ASN A 335 12.72 -15.34 -30.53
N VAL A 336 11.41 -15.14 -30.37
CA VAL A 336 10.72 -15.29 -29.08
C VAL A 336 10.21 -16.70 -28.82
N ILE A 337 10.41 -17.21 -27.60
CA ILE A 337 9.72 -18.39 -27.04
C ILE A 337 9.03 -17.99 -25.73
N PHE A 338 7.74 -18.31 -25.62
CA PHE A 338 6.96 -18.06 -24.41
C PHE A 338 6.95 -19.30 -23.51
N ILE A 339 7.24 -19.13 -22.22
CA ILE A 339 7.18 -20.21 -21.22
C ILE A 339 6.08 -19.89 -20.23
N VAL A 340 4.97 -20.64 -20.28
CA VAL A 340 3.74 -20.35 -19.54
C VAL A 340 3.63 -21.22 -18.30
N ALA A 341 3.49 -20.60 -17.12
CA ALA A 341 3.04 -21.27 -15.91
C ALA A 341 1.69 -20.69 -15.46
N SER A 342 0.75 -21.56 -15.09
CA SER A 342 -0.58 -21.12 -14.68
C SER A 342 -1.23 -22.10 -13.71
N ASN A 343 -2.11 -21.59 -12.85
CA ASN A 343 -3.08 -22.41 -12.10
C ASN A 343 -4.42 -22.59 -12.84
N GLY A 344 -4.49 -22.18 -14.10
CA GLY A 344 -5.60 -22.40 -15.02
C GLY A 344 -5.07 -22.69 -16.42
N LEU A 345 -4.29 -23.77 -16.56
CA LEU A 345 -3.57 -24.09 -17.80
C LEU A 345 -4.48 -24.30 -19.01
N ASP A 346 -5.67 -24.88 -18.82
CA ASP A 346 -6.62 -25.09 -19.93
C ASP A 346 -7.07 -23.76 -20.52
N TRP A 347 -7.38 -22.80 -19.66
CA TRP A 347 -7.71 -21.43 -20.09
C TRP A 347 -6.52 -20.77 -20.78
N ALA A 348 -5.30 -20.94 -20.24
CA ALA A 348 -4.09 -20.39 -20.87
C ALA A 348 -3.86 -20.98 -22.26
N LYS A 349 -4.06 -22.28 -22.46
CA LYS A 349 -3.94 -22.94 -23.76
C LYS A 349 -4.97 -22.43 -24.77
N GLN A 350 -6.21 -22.17 -24.31
CA GLN A 350 -7.28 -21.66 -25.17
C GLN A 350 -7.10 -20.20 -25.60
N ASN A 351 -6.40 -19.39 -24.79
CA ASN A 351 -6.33 -17.93 -24.98
C ASN A 351 -4.95 -17.41 -25.36
N MET A 352 -3.92 -18.27 -25.40
CA MET A 352 -2.65 -17.92 -26.02
C MET A 352 -2.82 -17.91 -27.55
N PRO A 353 -2.20 -16.97 -28.27
CA PRO A 353 -2.31 -16.91 -29.72
C PRO A 353 -1.86 -18.21 -30.40
N GLY A 354 -2.53 -18.60 -31.49
CA GLY A 354 -2.06 -19.69 -32.34
C GLY A 354 -0.78 -19.32 -33.12
N ASN A 355 -0.07 -20.32 -33.63
CA ASN A 355 1.13 -20.17 -34.47
C ASN A 355 2.32 -19.43 -33.84
N ILE A 356 2.47 -19.53 -32.51
CA ILE A 356 3.63 -18.99 -31.77
C ILE A 356 4.41 -20.13 -31.10
N ARG A 357 5.67 -19.88 -30.74
CA ARG A 357 6.47 -20.81 -29.94
C ARG A 357 6.12 -20.65 -28.46
N VAL A 358 5.39 -21.61 -27.91
CA VAL A 358 4.93 -21.58 -26.52
C VAL A 358 5.09 -22.95 -25.86
N GLU A 359 5.63 -22.95 -24.64
CA GLU A 359 5.70 -24.13 -23.78
C GLU A 359 4.95 -23.90 -22.48
N TYR A 360 4.23 -24.92 -22.03
CA TYR A 360 3.48 -24.88 -20.79
C TYR A 360 4.19 -25.73 -19.74
N ILE A 361 4.54 -25.12 -18.62
CA ILE A 361 5.18 -25.80 -17.49
C ILE A 361 4.21 -25.97 -16.32
N HIS A 362 4.36 -27.06 -15.57
CA HIS A 362 3.56 -27.37 -14.40
C HIS A 362 4.38 -28.13 -13.36
N GLU A 363 5.42 -27.49 -12.85
CA GLU A 363 6.28 -28.07 -11.83
C GLU A 363 5.84 -27.67 -10.42
N LYS A 364 6.68 -27.97 -9.43
CA LYS A 364 6.53 -27.33 -8.12
C LYS A 364 6.66 -25.81 -8.28
N ARG A 365 5.80 -25.05 -7.60
CA ARG A 365 5.77 -23.56 -7.63
C ARG A 365 7.15 -22.89 -7.49
N THR A 366 8.06 -23.48 -6.73
CA THR A 366 9.43 -22.97 -6.55
C THR A 366 10.29 -23.13 -7.81
N ILE A 367 10.11 -24.23 -8.54
CA ILE A 367 10.77 -24.49 -9.82
C ILE A 367 10.14 -23.64 -10.92
N ASP A 368 8.81 -23.54 -10.95
CA ASP A 368 8.12 -22.65 -11.90
C ASP A 368 8.61 -21.20 -11.77
N MET A 369 8.64 -20.67 -10.54
CA MET A 369 9.14 -19.30 -10.30
C MET A 369 10.59 -19.14 -10.75
N ALA A 370 11.48 -20.07 -10.39
CA ALA A 370 12.88 -20.01 -10.81
C ALA A 370 13.04 -20.11 -12.34
N THR A 371 12.20 -20.91 -13.02
CA THR A 371 12.20 -21.06 -14.48
C THR A 371 11.74 -19.78 -15.16
N LEU A 372 10.63 -19.20 -14.71
CA LEU A 372 10.11 -17.94 -15.24
C LEU A 372 11.07 -16.78 -14.97
N SER A 373 11.67 -16.70 -13.78
CA SER A 373 12.63 -15.66 -13.42
C SER A 373 13.99 -15.78 -14.12
N SER A 374 14.25 -16.90 -14.81
CA SER A 374 15.45 -17.10 -15.63
C SER A 374 15.22 -16.74 -17.11
N CYS A 375 14.00 -16.32 -17.47
CA CYS A 375 13.68 -15.78 -18.79
C CYS A 375 14.29 -14.38 -18.96
N ASP A 376 14.28 -13.84 -20.18
CA ASP A 376 14.77 -12.47 -20.44
C ASP A 376 13.72 -11.42 -20.10
N HIS A 377 12.44 -11.78 -20.23
CA HIS A 377 11.29 -10.94 -19.91
C HIS A 377 10.19 -11.74 -19.23
N THR A 378 9.25 -11.03 -18.60
CA THR A 378 8.05 -11.62 -17.99
C THR A 378 6.78 -11.00 -18.57
N ILE A 379 5.70 -11.76 -18.69
CA ILE A 379 4.33 -11.29 -18.77
C ILE A 379 3.65 -11.85 -17.53
N MET A 380 3.06 -11.00 -16.70
CA MET A 380 2.26 -11.45 -15.57
C MET A 380 0.85 -10.90 -15.61
N THR A 381 -0.05 -11.57 -14.90
CA THR A 381 -1.42 -11.13 -14.68
C THR A 381 -1.55 -10.53 -13.27
N VAL A 382 -2.57 -10.93 -12.50
CA VAL A 382 -2.72 -10.59 -11.08
C VAL A 382 -1.99 -11.55 -10.14
N GLY A 383 -1.70 -11.09 -8.92
CA GLY A 383 -1.25 -11.90 -7.79
C GLY A 383 0.25 -11.83 -7.50
N THR A 384 0.60 -12.10 -6.23
CA THR A 384 1.97 -11.94 -5.70
C THR A 384 3.00 -12.85 -6.38
N PHE A 385 2.61 -14.05 -6.82
CA PHE A 385 3.53 -14.98 -7.46
C PHE A 385 4.08 -14.41 -8.78
N GLY A 386 3.21 -13.89 -9.65
CA GLY A 386 3.61 -13.28 -10.92
C GLY A 386 4.46 -12.03 -10.69
N TRP A 387 4.10 -11.24 -9.66
CA TRP A 387 4.86 -10.04 -9.29
C TRP A 387 6.31 -10.37 -8.94
N TRP A 388 6.52 -11.39 -8.11
CA TRP A 388 7.87 -11.83 -7.75
C TRP A 388 8.61 -12.49 -8.91
N CYS A 389 7.93 -13.20 -9.82
CA CYS A 389 8.58 -13.70 -11.03
C CYS A 389 9.21 -12.54 -11.81
N ALA A 390 8.43 -11.48 -12.07
CA ALA A 390 8.89 -10.30 -12.79
C ALA A 390 10.02 -9.56 -12.05
N TRP A 391 9.87 -9.34 -10.74
CA TRP A 391 10.87 -8.64 -9.94
C TRP A 391 12.23 -9.36 -9.92
N LEU A 392 12.22 -10.70 -9.91
CA LEU A 392 13.42 -11.53 -9.92
C LEU A 392 14.11 -11.63 -11.30
N THR A 393 13.46 -11.18 -12.38
CA THR A 393 13.95 -11.29 -13.78
C THR A 393 14.91 -10.15 -14.22
N GLY A 394 15.33 -9.22 -13.35
CA GLY A 394 16.03 -7.97 -13.74
C GLY A 394 17.28 -8.17 -14.64
N ASP A 395 17.56 -7.36 -15.68
CA ASP A 395 17.33 -5.91 -15.95
C ASP A 395 16.29 -5.57 -17.05
N SER A 396 15.27 -6.40 -17.27
CA SER A 396 14.18 -6.03 -18.20
C SER A 396 12.83 -6.36 -17.60
N LEU A 397 12.42 -5.49 -16.68
CA LEU A 397 11.08 -5.48 -16.11
C LEU A 397 10.08 -5.23 -17.26
N VAL A 398 9.32 -6.26 -17.61
CA VAL A 398 7.93 -6.13 -18.09
C VAL A 398 7.08 -6.76 -16.99
N SER A 399 7.17 -6.17 -15.81
CA SER A 399 6.09 -6.29 -14.85
C SER A 399 4.89 -5.52 -15.43
N THR A 400 3.68 -5.86 -15.05
CA THR A 400 2.51 -4.97 -15.19
C THR A 400 2.66 -3.64 -14.43
N SER A 401 3.85 -3.32 -13.91
CA SER A 401 4.28 -2.01 -13.43
C SER A 401 5.47 -1.41 -14.21
N THR A 402 5.86 -2.01 -15.34
CA THR A 402 6.89 -1.53 -16.30
C THR A 402 6.51 -1.79 -17.77
N MET A 403 5.21 -1.88 -18.06
CA MET A 403 4.66 -1.61 -19.40
C MET A 403 4.76 -0.10 -19.77
N GLU A 404 5.62 0.68 -19.13
CA GLU A 404 5.96 2.06 -19.50
C GLU A 404 7.38 2.12 -20.07
N SER A 405 7.52 1.63 -21.29
CA SER A 405 8.37 2.27 -22.30
C SER A 405 7.64 2.15 -23.63
N SER A 406 6.48 2.81 -23.73
CA SER A 406 6.40 4.04 -24.52
C SER A 406 5.63 5.18 -23.85
N VAL A 407 5.28 5.04 -22.57
CA VAL A 407 4.56 6.07 -21.82
C VAL A 407 5.57 6.83 -20.96
N PRO A 408 5.84 8.13 -21.23
CA PRO A 408 6.71 8.93 -20.38
C PRO A 408 6.12 9.04 -18.98
N SER A 409 6.92 9.09 -17.92
CA SER A 409 6.43 9.50 -16.59
C SER A 409 5.87 10.93 -16.64
N ILE A 410 5.11 11.34 -15.61
CA ILE A 410 4.55 12.70 -15.56
C ILE A 410 5.63 13.78 -15.76
N PRO A 411 6.75 13.81 -15.00
CA PRO A 411 7.78 14.83 -15.22
C PRO A 411 8.40 14.78 -16.62
N GLU A 412 8.63 13.58 -17.17
CA GLU A 412 9.19 13.40 -18.52
C GLU A 412 8.24 13.88 -19.62
N PHE A 413 6.93 13.74 -19.40
CA PHE A 413 5.91 14.25 -20.31
C PHE A 413 5.89 15.78 -20.33
N TYR A 414 6.06 16.45 -19.18
CA TYR A 414 6.03 17.91 -19.10
C TYR A 414 7.36 18.58 -19.51
N ARG A 415 8.45 17.82 -19.57
CA ARG A 415 9.77 18.32 -19.96
C ARG A 415 9.74 19.01 -21.32
N GLY A 416 10.26 20.23 -21.37
CA GLY A 416 10.38 21.02 -22.60
C GLY A 416 9.07 21.57 -23.16
N LYS A 417 7.93 21.34 -22.49
CA LYS A 417 6.61 21.78 -23.00
C LYS A 417 6.23 23.17 -22.50
N GLY A 418 5.49 23.89 -23.34
CA GLY A 418 4.73 25.08 -22.99
C GLY A 418 3.32 24.71 -22.55
N ILE A 419 2.87 25.35 -21.47
CA ILE A 419 1.57 25.12 -20.85
C ILE A 419 0.78 26.42 -20.86
N PHE A 420 -0.46 26.40 -21.35
CA PHE A 420 -1.38 27.51 -21.25
C PHE A 420 -2.39 27.29 -20.12
N ILE A 421 -2.50 28.25 -19.20
CA ILE A 421 -3.40 28.15 -18.05
C ILE A 421 -4.33 29.36 -18.01
N THR A 422 -5.63 29.11 -18.04
CA THR A 422 -6.64 30.11 -17.70
C THR A 422 -7.06 29.94 -16.24
N GLY A 423 -7.30 31.05 -15.54
CA GLY A 423 -7.66 31.00 -14.12
C GLY A 423 -6.47 30.78 -13.18
N ALA A 424 -5.23 30.98 -13.66
CA ALA A 424 -4.00 30.83 -12.87
C ALA A 424 -3.97 31.69 -11.60
N THR A 425 -4.67 32.83 -11.60
CA THR A 425 -4.75 33.71 -10.42
C THR A 425 -5.76 33.27 -9.36
N GLY A 426 -6.54 32.22 -9.63
CA GLY A 426 -7.52 31.66 -8.69
C GLY A 426 -6.89 30.63 -7.74
N PHE A 427 -7.62 30.22 -6.71
CA PHE A 427 -7.15 29.31 -5.66
C PHE A 427 -6.51 28.02 -6.23
N MET A 428 -7.25 27.24 -7.02
CA MET A 428 -6.71 26.03 -7.65
C MET A 428 -5.61 26.34 -8.67
N GLY A 429 -5.74 27.44 -9.42
CA GLY A 429 -4.75 27.84 -10.43
C GLY A 429 -3.37 28.11 -9.83
N LYS A 430 -3.29 28.77 -8.67
CA LYS A 430 -2.02 29.04 -7.99
C LYS A 430 -1.33 27.74 -7.56
N VAL A 431 -2.09 26.80 -6.98
CA VAL A 431 -1.56 25.49 -6.54
C VAL A 431 -1.13 24.65 -7.74
N LEU A 432 -1.88 24.68 -8.84
CA LEU A 432 -1.50 24.01 -10.07
C LEU A 432 -0.17 24.55 -10.62
N VAL A 433 -0.01 25.88 -10.69
CA VAL A 433 1.24 26.53 -11.15
C VAL A 433 2.42 26.14 -10.26
N GLU A 434 2.26 26.23 -8.93
CA GLU A 434 3.28 25.81 -7.96
C GLU A 434 3.65 24.33 -8.17
N LYS A 435 2.64 23.45 -8.21
CA LYS A 435 2.84 22.01 -8.26
C LYS A 435 3.55 21.57 -9.54
N ILE A 436 3.19 22.17 -10.69
CA ILE A 436 3.85 21.93 -11.97
C ILE A 436 5.33 22.35 -11.88
N LEU A 437 5.61 23.57 -11.42
CA LEU A 437 6.99 24.06 -11.35
C LEU A 437 7.86 23.23 -10.41
N ARG A 438 7.30 22.76 -9.28
CA ARG A 438 8.04 21.98 -8.29
C ARG A 438 8.24 20.53 -8.72
N SER A 439 7.21 19.92 -9.30
CA SER A 439 7.22 18.48 -9.63
C SER A 439 7.70 18.18 -11.05
N CYS A 440 7.64 19.17 -11.94
CA CYS A 440 8.07 19.09 -13.33
C CYS A 440 9.01 20.27 -13.65
N PRO A 441 10.16 20.38 -12.98
CA PRO A 441 11.02 21.56 -13.08
C PRO A 441 11.57 21.78 -14.50
N GLU A 442 11.62 20.75 -15.35
CA GLU A 442 12.07 20.87 -16.74
C GLU A 442 11.01 21.39 -17.73
N VAL A 443 9.84 21.83 -17.24
CA VAL A 443 8.85 22.53 -18.07
C VAL A 443 9.48 23.79 -18.70
N LYS A 444 9.17 24.06 -19.97
CA LYS A 444 9.77 25.18 -20.72
C LYS A 444 9.15 26.51 -20.29
N THR A 445 7.83 26.62 -20.37
CA THR A 445 7.11 27.89 -20.17
C THR A 445 5.67 27.66 -19.73
N LEU A 446 5.18 28.48 -18.80
CA LEU A 446 3.78 28.56 -18.42
C LEU A 446 3.22 29.91 -18.87
N TYR A 447 2.35 29.90 -19.87
CA TYR A 447 1.58 31.04 -20.35
C TYR A 447 0.33 31.19 -19.49
N LEU A 448 0.23 32.30 -18.76
CA LEU A 448 -0.84 32.52 -17.79
C LEU A 448 -1.78 33.59 -18.31
N LEU A 449 -3.03 33.24 -18.64
CA LEU A 449 -4.02 34.25 -19.04
C LEU A 449 -4.43 35.07 -17.81
N VAL A 450 -4.13 36.36 -17.84
CA VAL A 450 -4.38 37.28 -16.72
C VAL A 450 -5.04 38.54 -17.24
N ARG A 451 -6.27 38.79 -16.75
CA ARG A 451 -6.95 40.07 -16.95
C ARG A 451 -6.37 41.18 -16.07
N PRO A 452 -6.27 42.42 -16.56
CA PRO A 452 -6.09 43.59 -15.70
C PRO A 452 -7.19 43.65 -14.64
N LYS A 453 -6.86 43.98 -13.39
CA LYS A 453 -7.86 44.05 -12.32
C LYS A 453 -7.41 45.01 -11.21
N LYS A 454 -8.32 45.88 -10.75
CA LYS A 454 -8.07 46.86 -9.67
C LYS A 454 -6.85 47.76 -9.96
N GLY A 455 -6.70 48.22 -11.20
CA GLY A 455 -5.59 49.08 -11.62
C GLY A 455 -4.22 48.40 -11.67
N LYS A 456 -4.16 47.06 -11.56
CA LYS A 456 -2.93 46.29 -11.66
C LYS A 456 -2.81 45.62 -13.01
N GLU A 457 -1.63 45.77 -13.60
CA GLU A 457 -1.26 45.12 -14.86
C GLU A 457 -1.02 43.60 -14.66
N PRO A 458 -1.19 42.78 -15.72
CA PRO A 458 -0.97 41.34 -15.65
C PRO A 458 0.36 40.91 -15.00
N VAL A 459 1.46 41.61 -15.30
CA VAL A 459 2.79 41.35 -14.75
C VAL A 459 2.80 41.49 -13.23
N GLN A 460 2.30 42.61 -12.71
CA GLN A 460 2.21 42.87 -11.27
C GLN A 460 1.36 41.82 -10.55
N ARG A 461 0.29 41.36 -11.19
CA ARG A 461 -0.56 40.30 -10.64
C ARG A 461 0.16 38.95 -10.56
N ILE A 462 1.07 38.65 -11.48
CA ILE A 462 1.91 37.45 -11.40
C ILE A 462 2.97 37.60 -10.30
N GLU A 463 3.61 38.75 -10.18
CA GLU A 463 4.58 39.03 -9.10
C GLU A 463 3.95 38.85 -7.71
N GLU A 464 2.70 39.26 -7.52
CA GLU A 464 1.94 39.03 -6.28
C GLU A 464 1.67 37.56 -5.99
N ILE A 465 1.48 36.74 -7.03
CA ILE A 465 1.28 35.30 -6.87
C ILE A 465 2.59 34.65 -6.44
N VAL A 466 3.68 34.98 -7.15
CA VAL A 466 5.03 34.45 -6.94
C VAL A 466 5.62 34.85 -5.58
N SER A 467 5.25 36.03 -5.06
CA SER A 467 5.66 36.50 -3.74
C SER A 467 4.87 35.88 -2.57
N SER A 468 3.77 35.18 -2.85
CA SER A 468 2.97 34.54 -1.81
C SER A 468 3.71 33.37 -1.13
N LYS A 469 3.30 33.04 0.10
CA LYS A 469 3.89 31.95 0.90
C LYS A 469 3.82 30.58 0.21
N LEU A 470 2.86 30.40 -0.70
CA LEU A 470 2.70 29.16 -1.48
C LEU A 470 3.97 28.82 -2.26
N PHE A 471 4.72 29.83 -2.72
CA PHE A 471 5.90 29.68 -3.56
C PHE A 471 7.22 29.75 -2.77
N ASN A 472 7.21 29.72 -1.43
CA ASN A 472 8.43 29.79 -0.62
C ASN A 472 9.40 28.65 -0.97
N THR A 473 8.92 27.40 -0.93
CA THR A 473 9.73 26.21 -1.26
C THR A 473 10.28 26.28 -2.68
N LEU A 474 9.47 26.73 -3.65
CA LEU A 474 9.95 26.95 -5.02
C LEU A 474 11.05 28.01 -5.13
N ARG A 475 10.96 29.10 -4.35
CA ARG A 475 12.00 30.14 -4.32
C ARG A 475 13.31 29.61 -3.74
N GLU A 476 13.24 28.68 -2.79
CA GLU A 476 14.41 28.03 -2.19
C GLU A 476 15.04 27.01 -3.14
N ASP A 477 14.22 26.10 -3.69
CA ASP A 477 14.70 24.97 -4.50
C ASP A 477 15.04 25.37 -5.96
N TYR A 478 14.32 26.36 -6.51
CA TYR A 478 14.43 26.77 -7.92
C TYR A 478 14.37 28.29 -8.10
N PRO A 479 15.36 29.08 -7.64
CA PRO A 479 15.28 30.56 -7.58
C PRO A 479 14.82 31.25 -8.89
N GLU A 480 15.15 30.66 -10.04
CA GLU A 480 14.87 31.17 -11.38
C GLU A 480 13.51 30.71 -11.95
N PHE A 481 12.64 30.04 -11.18
CA PHE A 481 11.37 29.50 -11.71
C PHE A 481 10.48 30.59 -12.32
N HIS A 482 10.55 31.81 -11.80
CA HIS A 482 9.72 32.94 -12.22
C HIS A 482 9.95 33.30 -13.71
N LYS A 483 11.14 33.03 -14.25
CA LYS A 483 11.46 33.23 -15.68
C LYS A 483 10.65 32.34 -16.62
N LYS A 484 10.08 31.23 -16.09
CA LYS A 484 9.21 30.33 -16.86
C LYS A 484 7.77 30.82 -16.91
N LEU A 485 7.40 31.83 -16.13
CA LEU A 485 6.02 32.35 -16.07
C LEU A 485 5.88 33.53 -17.02
N ILE A 486 5.07 33.38 -18.06
CA ILE A 486 4.78 34.43 -19.04
C ILE A 486 3.34 34.91 -18.82
N PRO A 487 3.13 36.12 -18.27
CA PRO A 487 1.80 36.70 -18.20
C PRO A 487 1.31 37.02 -19.61
N VAL A 488 0.12 36.52 -19.95
CA VAL A 488 -0.57 36.82 -21.19
C VAL A 488 -1.76 37.71 -20.84
N CYS A 489 -1.72 38.96 -21.31
CA CYS A 489 -2.84 39.88 -21.14
C CYS A 489 -4.03 39.39 -21.96
N GLY A 490 -5.18 39.20 -21.32
CA GLY A 490 -6.39 38.78 -22.00
C GLY A 490 -7.51 38.39 -21.05
N ASP A 491 -8.69 38.17 -21.61
CA ASP A 491 -9.90 37.76 -20.91
C ASP A 491 -10.73 36.82 -21.80
N ILE A 492 -11.21 35.72 -21.23
CA ILE A 492 -12.05 34.72 -21.91
C ILE A 492 -13.39 35.30 -22.40
N LEU A 493 -13.75 36.49 -21.94
CA LEU A 493 -14.93 37.22 -22.38
C LEU A 493 -14.78 37.90 -23.75
N HIS A 494 -13.56 38.00 -24.27
CA HIS A 494 -13.28 38.66 -25.54
C HIS A 494 -12.97 37.65 -26.62
N ASP A 495 -13.29 38.02 -27.87
CA ASP A 495 -12.88 37.26 -29.04
C ASP A 495 -11.36 37.11 -29.05
N ASN A 496 -10.91 35.93 -29.49
CA ASN A 496 -9.50 35.54 -29.42
C ASN A 496 -8.87 35.68 -28.02
N LEU A 497 -9.70 35.62 -26.97
CA LEU A 497 -9.31 35.83 -25.57
C LEU A 497 -8.73 37.21 -25.28
N GLY A 498 -8.88 38.19 -26.20
CA GLY A 498 -8.29 39.52 -26.07
C GLY A 498 -6.74 39.52 -26.08
N VAL A 499 -6.12 38.43 -26.55
CA VAL A 499 -4.67 38.29 -26.61
C VAL A 499 -4.14 39.06 -27.83
N CYS A 500 -3.02 39.76 -27.66
CA CYS A 500 -2.38 40.47 -28.76
C CYS A 500 -1.73 39.50 -29.75
N GLN A 501 -1.63 39.91 -31.02
CA GLN A 501 -1.16 39.04 -32.11
C GLN A 501 0.24 38.45 -31.87
N THR A 502 1.13 39.20 -31.20
CA THR A 502 2.49 38.74 -30.90
C THR A 502 2.52 37.60 -29.88
N ASP A 503 1.72 37.68 -28.81
CA ASP A 503 1.65 36.63 -27.80
C ASP A 503 0.81 35.45 -28.28
N GLU A 504 -0.24 35.72 -29.07
CA GLU A 504 -1.00 34.67 -29.76
C GLU A 504 -0.08 33.79 -30.61
N GLN A 505 0.75 34.38 -31.47
CA GLN A 505 1.65 33.63 -32.33
C GLN A 505 2.64 32.79 -31.50
N LYS A 506 3.24 33.37 -30.45
CA LYS A 506 4.12 32.62 -29.54
C LYS A 506 3.41 31.41 -28.94
N MET A 507 2.15 31.58 -28.52
CA MET A 507 1.38 30.50 -27.92
C MET A 507 1.03 29.41 -28.93
N ILE A 508 0.61 29.78 -30.14
CA ILE A 508 0.35 28.86 -31.26
C ILE A 508 1.54 27.93 -31.51
N ASP A 509 2.76 28.49 -31.47
CA ASP A 509 3.99 27.75 -31.78
C ASP A 509 4.53 26.94 -30.60
N ASN A 510 4.19 27.31 -29.36
CA ASN A 510 4.89 26.78 -28.17
C ASN A 510 4.00 26.08 -27.13
N VAL A 511 2.67 26.11 -27.25
CA VAL A 511 1.78 25.48 -26.26
C VAL A 511 1.39 24.06 -26.70
N GLN A 512 1.68 23.09 -25.84
CA GLN A 512 1.26 21.70 -26.00
C GLN A 512 0.17 21.29 -25.00
N ILE A 513 0.09 21.93 -23.84
CA ILE A 513 -0.82 21.52 -22.77
C ILE A 513 -1.66 22.71 -22.35
N VAL A 514 -2.97 22.52 -22.24
CA VAL A 514 -3.91 23.56 -21.83
C VAL A 514 -4.68 23.13 -20.59
N PHE A 515 -4.70 23.99 -19.57
CA PHE A 515 -5.58 23.87 -18.41
C PHE A 515 -6.60 25.01 -18.43
N HIS A 516 -7.85 24.68 -18.73
CA HIS A 516 -8.95 25.63 -18.68
C HIS A 516 -9.66 25.58 -17.33
N SER A 517 -9.26 26.47 -16.39
CA SER A 517 -9.86 26.58 -15.05
C SER A 517 -10.57 27.92 -14.79
N ALA A 518 -10.54 28.86 -15.74
CA ALA A 518 -11.28 30.11 -15.60
C ALA A 518 -12.80 29.86 -15.64
N ALA A 519 -13.50 30.28 -14.60
CA ALA A 519 -14.95 30.23 -14.47
C ALA A 519 -15.43 31.22 -13.41
N THR A 520 -16.71 31.59 -13.44
CA THR A 520 -17.35 32.13 -12.24
C THR A 520 -17.79 30.98 -11.35
N VAL A 521 -17.49 31.09 -10.06
CA VAL A 521 -17.89 30.13 -9.01
C VAL A 521 -18.94 30.71 -8.08
N ARG A 522 -19.61 31.79 -8.52
CA ARG A 522 -20.71 32.40 -7.78
C ARG A 522 -21.98 31.60 -8.05
N PHE A 523 -22.58 31.05 -6.99
CA PHE A 523 -23.76 30.20 -7.10
C PHE A 523 -25.04 30.99 -7.43
N ASP A 524 -25.10 32.27 -7.07
CA ASP A 524 -26.27 33.12 -7.28
C ASP A 524 -26.09 34.11 -8.44
N GLU A 525 -25.22 33.78 -9.40
CA GLU A 525 -24.95 34.66 -10.53
C GLU A 525 -26.07 34.58 -11.59
N GLU A 526 -26.42 35.73 -12.16
CA GLU A 526 -27.42 35.83 -13.21
C GLU A 526 -27.11 34.89 -14.38
N MET A 527 -28.15 34.32 -15.00
CA MET A 527 -27.99 33.35 -16.08
C MET A 527 -27.18 33.93 -17.24
N LYS A 528 -27.40 35.19 -17.62
CA LYS A 528 -26.69 35.82 -18.75
C LYS A 528 -25.19 35.86 -18.50
N LEU A 529 -24.78 36.34 -17.34
CA LEU A 529 -23.37 36.42 -16.95
C LEU A 529 -22.75 35.03 -16.77
N SER A 530 -23.51 34.08 -16.22
CA SER A 530 -23.05 32.69 -16.05
C SER A 530 -22.81 32.00 -17.39
N VAL A 531 -23.71 32.17 -18.37
CA VAL A 531 -23.56 31.62 -19.72
C VAL A 531 -22.38 32.30 -20.44
N GLU A 532 -22.28 33.62 -20.33
CA GLU A 532 -21.20 34.38 -20.95
C GLU A 532 -19.81 33.91 -20.46
N MET A 533 -19.65 33.73 -19.15
CA MET A 533 -18.36 33.31 -18.60
C MET A 533 -18.07 31.81 -18.74
N ASN A 534 -19.04 30.96 -18.39
CA ASN A 534 -18.80 29.51 -18.29
C ASN A 534 -19.04 28.76 -19.60
N VAL A 535 -19.84 29.30 -20.53
CA VAL A 535 -20.20 28.61 -21.78
C VAL A 535 -19.57 29.32 -22.98
N HIS A 536 -19.84 30.62 -23.19
CA HIS A 536 -19.17 31.41 -24.23
C HIS A 536 -17.66 31.46 -23.99
N GLY A 537 -17.22 31.76 -22.77
CA GLY A 537 -15.80 31.77 -22.41
C GLY A 537 -15.10 30.43 -22.69
N THR A 538 -15.73 29.30 -22.37
CA THR A 538 -15.19 27.98 -22.71
C THR A 538 -15.16 27.75 -24.22
N ASN A 539 -16.19 28.15 -24.95
CA ASN A 539 -16.18 28.07 -26.42
C ASN A 539 -15.04 28.90 -27.03
N ARG A 540 -14.83 30.16 -26.59
CA ARG A 540 -13.74 31.00 -27.09
C ARG A 540 -12.37 30.39 -26.80
N VAL A 541 -12.19 29.79 -25.62
CA VAL A 541 -10.96 29.06 -25.28
C VAL A 541 -10.76 27.84 -26.18
N LEU A 542 -11.81 27.07 -26.46
CA LEU A 542 -11.74 25.95 -27.42
C LEU A 542 -11.36 26.44 -28.82
N GLN A 543 -11.99 27.51 -29.33
CA GLN A 543 -11.65 28.09 -30.64
C GLN A 543 -10.20 28.58 -30.69
N PHE A 544 -9.70 29.18 -29.61
CA PHE A 544 -8.29 29.55 -29.50
C PHE A 544 -7.39 28.31 -29.57
N CYS A 545 -7.74 27.25 -28.83
CA CYS A 545 -6.94 26.03 -28.76
C CYS A 545 -6.88 25.26 -30.08
N LYS A 546 -7.89 25.38 -30.94
CA LYS A 546 -7.88 24.79 -32.30
C LYS A 546 -6.78 25.36 -33.20
N LYS A 547 -6.23 26.53 -32.87
CA LYS A 547 -5.10 27.12 -33.60
C LYS A 547 -3.74 26.61 -33.14
N LEU A 548 -3.67 25.93 -31.99
CA LEU A 548 -2.40 25.46 -31.42
C LEU A 548 -1.89 24.24 -32.21
N VAL A 549 -0.71 24.37 -32.83
CA VAL A 549 -0.19 23.38 -33.79
C VAL A 549 0.29 22.09 -33.09
N HIS A 550 0.71 22.20 -31.83
CA HIS A 550 1.33 21.11 -31.08
C HIS A 550 0.51 20.67 -29.87
N ILE A 551 -0.80 20.93 -29.84
CA ILE A 551 -1.62 20.57 -28.69
C ILE A 551 -1.67 19.05 -28.49
N GLU A 552 -1.30 18.62 -27.29
CA GLU A 552 -1.29 17.23 -26.84
C GLU A 552 -2.36 16.94 -25.79
N SER A 553 -2.79 17.95 -25.03
CA SER A 553 -3.84 17.81 -24.02
C SER A 553 -4.57 19.12 -23.76
N PHE A 554 -5.90 19.06 -23.71
CA PHE A 554 -6.79 20.11 -23.22
C PHE A 554 -7.60 19.60 -22.03
N LEU A 555 -7.35 20.10 -20.83
CA LEU A 555 -8.09 19.74 -19.63
C LEU A 555 -9.04 20.87 -19.22
N HIS A 556 -10.34 20.60 -19.25
CA HIS A 556 -11.38 21.50 -18.73
C HIS A 556 -11.70 21.19 -17.27
N VAL A 557 -11.62 22.19 -16.39
CA VAL A 557 -12.06 22.07 -14.99
C VAL A 557 -13.55 22.38 -14.88
N SER A 558 -14.32 21.31 -14.70
CA SER A 558 -15.75 21.34 -14.41
C SER A 558 -15.98 21.19 -12.89
N THR A 559 -17.00 20.44 -12.48
CA THR A 559 -17.36 20.18 -11.09
C THR A 559 -18.14 18.87 -10.97
N ALA A 560 -17.97 18.15 -9.87
CA ALA A 560 -18.74 16.92 -9.57
C ALA A 560 -20.26 17.19 -9.51
N TYR A 561 -20.66 18.44 -9.28
CA TYR A 561 -22.06 18.87 -9.19
C TYR A 561 -22.67 19.26 -10.55
N ALA A 562 -21.92 19.18 -11.65
CA ALA A 562 -22.40 19.58 -12.98
C ALA A 562 -23.62 18.76 -13.40
N ASN A 563 -23.78 17.53 -12.91
CA ASN A 563 -24.93 16.67 -13.21
C ASN A 563 -25.65 16.20 -11.93
N CYS A 564 -25.72 17.09 -10.92
CA CYS A 564 -26.34 16.79 -9.61
C CYS A 564 -27.84 16.49 -9.66
N ASN A 565 -28.50 16.78 -10.78
CA ASN A 565 -29.88 16.36 -11.05
C ASN A 565 -30.01 14.86 -11.36
N VAL A 566 -28.91 14.18 -11.67
CA VAL A 566 -28.89 12.73 -11.92
C VAL A 566 -28.53 11.99 -10.63
N LYS A 567 -29.30 10.95 -10.28
CA LYS A 567 -29.09 10.15 -9.06
C LYS A 567 -27.74 9.44 -9.00
N LYS A 568 -27.26 8.94 -10.14
CA LYS A 568 -25.97 8.26 -10.27
C LYS A 568 -25.17 8.92 -11.38
N ILE A 569 -24.10 9.61 -10.99
CA ILE A 569 -23.21 10.32 -11.90
C ILE A 569 -22.04 9.40 -12.22
N GLU A 570 -21.85 9.10 -13.50
CA GLU A 570 -20.75 8.30 -14.04
C GLU A 570 -19.71 9.23 -14.70
N GLU A 571 -18.51 8.71 -14.94
CA GLU A 571 -17.44 9.37 -15.69
C GLU A 571 -17.73 9.39 -17.20
N LYS A 572 -18.85 10.03 -17.55
CA LYS A 572 -19.27 10.30 -18.92
C LYS A 572 -19.86 11.70 -19.03
N VAL A 573 -19.95 12.19 -20.26
CA VAL A 573 -20.65 13.44 -20.58
C VAL A 573 -22.13 13.12 -20.73
N TYR A 574 -22.96 13.98 -20.16
CA TYR A 574 -24.41 13.86 -20.24
C TYR A 574 -24.92 14.83 -21.29
N GLU A 575 -25.76 14.36 -22.20
CA GLU A 575 -26.36 15.20 -23.23
C GLU A 575 -27.33 16.20 -22.57
N PRO A 576 -27.16 17.51 -22.82
CA PRO A 576 -28.06 18.51 -22.27
C PRO A 576 -29.40 18.47 -23.01
N PRO A 577 -30.52 18.85 -22.35
CA PRO A 577 -31.84 18.88 -22.98
C PRO A 577 -31.95 19.92 -24.10
N LEU A 578 -31.04 20.89 -24.13
CA LEU A 578 -30.94 21.91 -25.17
C LEU A 578 -29.48 22.00 -25.60
N HIS A 579 -29.24 21.95 -26.91
CA HIS A 579 -27.91 22.09 -27.48
C HIS A 579 -27.26 23.42 -27.06
N PRO A 580 -25.96 23.46 -26.69
CA PRO A 580 -25.30 24.68 -26.24
C PRO A 580 -25.48 25.88 -27.16
N SER A 581 -25.40 25.69 -28.48
CA SER A 581 -25.59 26.76 -29.47
C SER A 581 -26.90 27.53 -29.30
N LYS A 582 -28.01 26.84 -28.99
CA LYS A 582 -29.31 27.49 -28.77
C LYS A 582 -29.34 28.35 -27.52
N ILE A 583 -28.59 27.96 -26.49
CA ILE A 583 -28.44 28.74 -25.26
C ILE A 583 -27.64 30.01 -25.55
N LEU A 584 -26.51 29.85 -26.26
CA LEU A 584 -25.66 30.97 -26.69
C LEU A 584 -26.46 31.98 -27.52
N ASP A 585 -27.18 31.52 -28.54
CA ASP A 585 -28.05 32.34 -29.37
C ASP A 585 -29.09 33.08 -28.53
N ALA A 586 -29.82 32.37 -27.67
CA ALA A 586 -30.86 32.94 -26.81
C ALA A 586 -30.29 34.03 -25.89
N THR A 587 -29.15 33.79 -25.25
CA THR A 587 -28.54 34.78 -24.34
C THR A 587 -27.99 36.01 -25.06
N GLY A 588 -27.67 35.89 -26.35
CA GLY A 588 -27.15 36.98 -27.17
C GLY A 588 -28.18 38.09 -27.44
N TRP A 589 -29.41 37.74 -27.83
CA TRP A 589 -30.44 38.73 -28.18
C TRP A 589 -31.47 38.98 -27.06
N MET A 590 -31.63 38.05 -26.12
CA MET A 590 -32.64 38.18 -25.06
C MET A 590 -32.21 39.17 -23.97
N GLY A 591 -33.16 40.03 -23.57
CA GLY A 591 -32.99 40.95 -22.44
C GLY A 591 -32.90 40.20 -21.10
N THR A 592 -32.14 40.75 -20.15
CA THR A 592 -31.87 40.12 -18.84
C THR A 592 -33.16 39.81 -18.07
N GLU A 593 -34.18 40.67 -18.14
CA GLU A 593 -35.46 40.48 -17.46
C GLU A 593 -36.20 39.22 -17.95
N ILE A 594 -36.30 39.04 -19.26
CA ILE A 594 -36.92 37.84 -19.86
C ILE A 594 -36.13 36.59 -19.51
N LEU A 595 -34.80 36.66 -19.59
CA LEU A 595 -33.93 35.53 -19.25
C LEU A 595 -34.07 35.13 -17.78
N ASN A 596 -34.20 36.10 -16.87
CA ASN A 596 -34.43 35.85 -15.44
C ASN A 596 -35.79 35.17 -15.20
N MET A 597 -36.84 35.57 -15.94
CA MET A 597 -38.14 34.89 -15.90
C MET A 597 -38.07 33.43 -16.41
N LEU A 598 -37.21 33.14 -17.39
CA LEU A 598 -37.03 31.80 -17.96
C LEU A 598 -36.06 30.92 -17.17
N THR A 599 -35.15 31.52 -16.40
CA THR A 599 -34.06 30.83 -15.68
C THR A 599 -34.54 29.63 -14.86
N PRO A 600 -35.61 29.72 -14.04
CA PRO A 600 -36.11 28.57 -13.28
C PRO A 600 -36.50 27.37 -14.17
N LYS A 601 -37.07 27.64 -15.35
CA LYS A 601 -37.45 26.58 -16.32
C LYS A 601 -36.23 25.99 -17.04
N MET A 602 -35.17 26.76 -17.20
CA MET A 602 -33.93 26.30 -17.82
C MET A 602 -33.11 25.40 -16.89
N ILE A 603 -32.95 25.80 -15.62
CA ILE A 603 -32.16 25.04 -14.64
C ILE A 603 -32.92 23.83 -14.09
N LYS A 604 -34.27 23.85 -14.13
CA LYS A 604 -35.15 22.76 -13.68
C LYS A 604 -34.85 22.29 -12.24
N ASP A 605 -34.39 21.05 -12.11
CA ASP A 605 -34.09 20.34 -10.86
C ASP A 605 -32.69 20.63 -10.32
N ARG A 606 -31.94 21.51 -10.98
CA ARG A 606 -30.61 21.93 -10.57
C ARG A 606 -30.70 23.04 -9.53
N PRO A 607 -29.79 23.06 -8.52
CA PRO A 607 -29.86 24.01 -7.42
C PRO A 607 -29.52 25.45 -7.85
N ASN A 608 -28.80 25.65 -8.94
CA ASN A 608 -28.34 26.98 -9.38
C ASN A 608 -27.84 27.01 -10.85
N THR A 609 -27.63 28.22 -11.36
CA THR A 609 -27.10 28.51 -12.70
C THR A 609 -25.68 27.97 -12.93
N TYR A 610 -24.86 27.90 -11.87
CA TYR A 610 -23.50 27.36 -11.96
C TYR A 610 -23.49 25.88 -12.38
N THR A 611 -24.27 25.03 -11.72
CA THR A 611 -24.34 23.59 -12.07
C THR A 611 -24.89 23.38 -13.47
N TYR A 612 -25.87 24.20 -13.89
CA TYR A 612 -26.41 24.17 -15.24
C TYR A 612 -25.35 24.54 -16.28
N THR A 613 -24.73 25.72 -16.16
CA THR A 613 -23.77 26.21 -17.16
C THR A 613 -22.51 25.33 -17.27
N LYS A 614 -22.03 24.74 -16.17
CA LYS A 614 -20.95 23.73 -16.22
C LYS A 614 -21.34 22.48 -16.99
N SER A 615 -22.58 22.00 -16.86
CA SER A 615 -23.05 20.86 -17.67
C SER A 615 -23.09 21.16 -19.17
N ILE A 616 -23.48 22.39 -19.54
CA ILE A 616 -23.48 22.84 -20.94
C ILE A 616 -22.05 22.97 -21.47
N ALA A 617 -21.14 23.53 -20.67
CA ALA A 617 -19.73 23.67 -21.01
C ALA A 617 -19.04 22.32 -21.23
N GLU A 618 -19.35 21.32 -20.40
CA GLU A 618 -18.87 19.95 -20.60
C GLU A 618 -19.28 19.38 -21.95
N TYR A 619 -20.52 19.64 -22.39
CA TYR A 619 -20.98 19.18 -23.70
C TYR A 619 -20.22 19.87 -24.85
N LEU A 620 -19.95 21.19 -24.76
CA LEU A 620 -19.11 21.87 -25.75
C LEU A 620 -17.69 21.30 -25.84
N VAL A 621 -17.07 21.04 -24.68
CA VAL A 621 -15.74 20.41 -24.63
C VAL A 621 -15.80 19.00 -25.22
N HIS A 622 -16.89 18.27 -24.95
CA HIS A 622 -17.14 16.97 -25.53
C HIS A 622 -17.31 17.05 -27.05
N GLU A 623 -17.98 18.05 -27.61
CA GLU A 623 -18.10 18.18 -29.07
C GLU A 623 -16.77 18.47 -29.77
N ALA A 624 -15.82 19.10 -29.06
CA ALA A 624 -14.48 19.32 -29.58
C ALA A 624 -13.60 18.06 -29.65
N ARG A 625 -14.05 16.89 -29.16
CA ARG A 625 -13.30 15.63 -29.34
C ARG A 625 -13.16 15.28 -30.81
N GLY A 626 -11.97 14.84 -31.19
CA GLY A 626 -11.60 14.56 -32.59
C GLY A 626 -10.83 15.71 -33.23
N GLU A 627 -11.14 16.95 -32.88
CA GLU A 627 -10.31 18.12 -33.23
C GLU A 627 -9.26 18.40 -32.14
N LEU A 628 -9.62 18.22 -30.87
CA LEU A 628 -8.75 18.47 -29.72
C LEU A 628 -8.63 17.22 -28.82
N PRO A 629 -7.47 16.99 -28.20
CA PRO A 629 -7.27 15.94 -27.19
C PRO A 629 -7.87 16.39 -25.85
N VAL A 630 -9.18 16.26 -25.70
CA VAL A 630 -9.93 16.80 -24.55
C VAL A 630 -10.07 15.84 -23.38
N ALA A 631 -10.06 16.41 -22.18
CA ALA A 631 -10.50 15.77 -20.95
C ALA A 631 -11.26 16.73 -20.04
N ILE A 632 -12.17 16.18 -19.23
CA ILE A 632 -13.01 16.90 -18.28
C ILE A 632 -12.67 16.44 -16.88
N PHE A 633 -12.26 17.38 -16.03
CA PHE A 633 -11.92 17.13 -14.63
C PHE A 633 -13.02 17.70 -13.72
N ARG A 634 -13.64 16.86 -12.89
CA ARG A 634 -14.77 17.20 -12.02
C ARG A 634 -14.38 17.08 -10.55
N PRO A 635 -13.85 18.14 -9.92
CA PRO A 635 -13.64 18.18 -8.48
C PRO A 635 -14.96 18.35 -7.71
N SER A 636 -15.05 17.77 -6.51
CA SER A 636 -16.04 18.16 -5.50
C SER A 636 -15.63 19.47 -4.81
N ILE A 637 -15.98 19.68 -3.54
CA ILE A 637 -15.64 20.90 -2.81
C ILE A 637 -14.12 20.89 -2.56
N VAL A 638 -13.41 21.86 -3.14
CA VAL A 638 -11.96 21.98 -2.91
C VAL A 638 -11.68 22.80 -1.66
N GLY A 639 -11.07 22.16 -0.66
CA GLY A 639 -10.63 22.77 0.59
C GLY A 639 -9.12 23.06 0.64
N ALA A 640 -8.61 23.34 1.84
CA ALA A 640 -7.19 23.57 2.07
C ALA A 640 -6.32 22.37 1.66
N SER A 641 -5.03 22.62 1.41
CA SER A 641 -4.07 21.55 1.12
C SER A 641 -3.93 20.58 2.29
N TRP A 642 -3.76 19.30 1.99
CA TRP A 642 -3.55 18.29 3.01
C TRP A 642 -2.07 18.22 3.42
N GLU A 643 -1.17 18.17 2.43
CA GLU A 643 0.26 17.94 2.65
C GLU A 643 1.12 18.98 1.92
N GLU A 644 0.83 19.30 0.66
CA GLU A 644 1.77 20.04 -0.18
C GLU A 644 1.21 21.37 -0.74
N PRO A 645 2.09 22.34 -1.06
CA PRO A 645 3.47 22.48 -0.57
C PRO A 645 3.52 22.89 0.91
N VAL A 646 2.40 23.39 1.45
CA VAL A 646 2.26 23.80 2.84
C VAL A 646 0.94 23.21 3.35
N PRO A 647 0.93 22.33 4.37
CA PRO A 647 -0.31 21.80 4.94
C PRO A 647 -1.26 22.89 5.43
N GLY A 648 -2.55 22.75 5.15
CA GLY A 648 -3.58 23.71 5.57
C GLY A 648 -3.58 25.04 4.83
N TRP A 649 -2.81 25.18 3.75
CA TRP A 649 -2.78 26.40 2.95
C TRP A 649 -4.10 26.65 2.22
N VAL A 650 -4.54 27.90 2.25
CA VAL A 650 -5.70 28.39 1.51
C VAL A 650 -5.50 29.84 1.07
N ASP A 651 -6.07 30.20 -0.08
CA ASP A 651 -5.93 31.54 -0.67
C ASP A 651 -7.07 32.50 -0.31
N ASN A 652 -8.20 31.97 0.19
CA ASN A 652 -9.36 32.75 0.58
C ASN A 652 -10.26 31.98 1.56
N PHE A 653 -11.16 32.70 2.23
CA PHE A 653 -12.16 32.15 3.15
C PHE A 653 -13.51 31.90 2.46
N ASN A 654 -13.54 31.66 1.15
CA ASN A 654 -14.81 31.42 0.46
C ASN A 654 -15.35 30.03 0.78
N GLY A 655 -16.68 29.93 0.89
CA GLY A 655 -17.38 28.65 1.03
C GLY A 655 -16.92 27.85 2.26
N PRO A 656 -16.64 26.54 2.10
CA PRO A 656 -16.32 25.67 3.23
C PRO A 656 -15.06 26.05 4.01
N THR A 657 -14.08 26.71 3.41
CA THR A 657 -12.91 27.20 4.17
C THR A 657 -13.31 28.26 5.19
N GLY A 658 -14.15 29.22 4.82
CA GLY A 658 -14.64 30.24 5.75
C GLY A 658 -15.45 29.63 6.87
N LEU A 659 -16.29 28.64 6.54
CA LEU A 659 -17.07 27.87 7.51
C LEU A 659 -16.14 27.14 8.50
N LEU A 660 -15.17 26.39 8.01
CA LEU A 660 -14.21 25.64 8.84
C LEU A 660 -13.36 26.58 9.71
N ALA A 661 -12.93 27.72 9.18
CA ALA A 661 -12.20 28.73 9.94
C ALA A 661 -13.08 29.36 11.04
N ALA A 662 -14.35 29.65 10.76
CA ALA A 662 -15.28 30.19 11.77
C ALA A 662 -15.58 29.18 12.88
N ILE A 663 -15.72 27.89 12.54
CA ILE A 663 -15.87 26.79 13.50
C ILE A 663 -14.59 26.66 14.35
N GLY A 664 -13.42 26.56 13.70
CA GLY A 664 -12.13 26.40 14.38
C GLY A 664 -11.75 27.56 15.31
N ASN A 665 -12.20 28.79 15.00
CA ASN A 665 -12.03 29.97 15.85
C ASN A 665 -13.13 30.10 16.93
N GLY A 666 -14.13 29.22 16.96
CA GLY A 666 -15.25 29.28 17.92
C GLY A 666 -16.25 30.42 17.67
N LEU A 667 -16.18 31.10 16.52
CA LEU A 667 -17.13 32.14 16.10
C LEU A 667 -18.47 31.53 15.69
N LEU A 668 -18.44 30.45 14.91
CA LEU A 668 -19.63 29.71 14.53
C LEU A 668 -19.81 28.50 15.44
N ARG A 669 -20.75 28.61 16.38
CA ARG A 669 -21.02 27.57 17.39
C ARG A 669 -22.10 26.59 16.98
N ASN A 670 -23.08 27.05 16.20
CA ASN A 670 -24.23 26.27 15.77
C ASN A 670 -24.46 26.49 14.27
N MET A 671 -24.75 25.40 13.54
CA MET A 671 -25.13 25.45 12.13
C MET A 671 -26.34 24.53 11.92
N ILE A 672 -27.38 25.05 11.25
CA ILE A 672 -28.55 24.25 10.88
C ILE A 672 -28.17 23.38 9.68
N GLY A 673 -28.30 22.07 9.80
CA GLY A 673 -28.02 21.12 8.73
C GLY A 673 -28.23 19.67 9.14
N ASP A 674 -28.26 18.78 8.16
CA ASP A 674 -28.33 17.34 8.40
C ASP A 674 -26.90 16.77 8.57
N SER A 675 -26.59 16.39 9.80
CA SER A 675 -25.28 15.87 10.21
C SER A 675 -24.90 14.55 9.54
N SER A 676 -25.87 13.83 8.97
CA SER A 676 -25.66 12.57 8.25
C SER A 676 -25.25 12.77 6.79
N LYS A 677 -25.43 13.99 6.23
CA LYS A 677 -25.07 14.29 4.84
C LYS A 677 -23.56 14.33 4.65
N THR A 678 -23.13 13.85 3.49
CA THR A 678 -21.73 13.85 3.08
C THR A 678 -21.22 15.28 2.89
N ALA A 679 -20.10 15.59 3.54
CA ALA A 679 -19.27 16.76 3.28
C ALA A 679 -18.15 16.32 2.31
N ASP A 680 -18.46 16.31 1.00
CA ASP A 680 -17.52 15.83 -0.02
C ASP A 680 -16.47 16.91 -0.31
N ILE A 681 -15.50 17.02 0.60
CA ILE A 681 -14.40 17.96 0.56
C ILE A 681 -13.13 17.21 0.14
N ILE A 682 -12.43 17.75 -0.85
CA ILE A 682 -11.13 17.26 -1.32
C ILE A 682 -10.03 18.30 -1.09
N PRO A 683 -8.80 17.88 -0.75
CA PRO A 683 -7.67 18.79 -0.66
C PRO A 683 -7.24 19.36 -2.03
N VAL A 684 -6.86 20.64 -2.08
CA VAL A 684 -6.45 21.33 -3.33
C VAL A 684 -5.20 20.74 -3.97
N ASP A 685 -4.28 20.21 -3.18
CA ASP A 685 -3.07 19.52 -3.64
C ASP A 685 -3.43 18.18 -4.32
N THR A 686 -4.38 17.44 -3.77
CA THR A 686 -4.92 16.22 -4.40
C THR A 686 -5.60 16.55 -5.73
N ALA A 687 -6.41 17.62 -5.77
CA ALA A 687 -7.05 18.08 -7.00
C ALA A 687 -6.01 18.47 -8.06
N SER A 688 -4.98 19.23 -7.67
CA SER A 688 -3.90 19.68 -8.56
C SER A 688 -3.08 18.51 -9.10
N ASN A 689 -2.76 17.52 -8.26
CA ASN A 689 -2.09 16.29 -8.67
C ASN A 689 -2.90 15.52 -9.72
N MET A 690 -4.19 15.38 -9.48
CA MET A 690 -5.07 14.68 -10.40
C MET A 690 -5.26 15.45 -11.71
N MET A 691 -5.27 16.79 -11.69
CA MET A 691 -5.27 17.60 -12.93
C MET A 691 -4.02 17.33 -13.78
N ILE A 692 -2.83 17.37 -13.17
CA ILE A 692 -1.56 17.10 -13.86
C ILE A 692 -1.56 15.67 -14.44
N ALA A 693 -1.96 14.69 -13.64
CA ALA A 693 -2.07 13.30 -14.09
C ALA A 693 -3.14 13.11 -15.19
N SER A 694 -4.25 13.83 -15.13
CA SER A 694 -5.31 13.76 -16.13
C SER A 694 -4.85 14.31 -17.48
N ALA A 695 -4.14 15.43 -17.49
CA ALA A 695 -3.58 16.00 -18.72
C ALA A 695 -2.51 15.06 -19.34
N TRP A 696 -1.63 14.49 -18.51
CA TRP A 696 -0.71 13.44 -18.93
C TRP A 696 -1.43 12.24 -19.55
N ASN A 697 -2.43 11.70 -18.86
CA ASN A 697 -3.19 10.54 -19.34
C ASN A 697 -3.95 10.85 -20.65
N THR A 698 -4.41 12.09 -20.83
CA THR A 698 -5.11 12.52 -22.04
C THR A 698 -4.19 12.47 -23.27
N ALA A 699 -2.93 12.90 -23.11
CA ALA A 699 -1.95 12.87 -24.19
C ALA A 699 -1.47 11.44 -24.51
N VAL A 700 -1.24 10.63 -23.48
CA VAL A 700 -0.71 9.26 -23.59
C VAL A 700 -1.80 8.29 -24.06
N ASN A 701 -2.97 8.34 -23.43
CA ASN A 701 -4.10 7.46 -23.70
C ASN A 701 -5.14 8.26 -24.49
N ARG A 702 -4.86 8.43 -25.79
CA ARG A 702 -5.76 9.07 -26.78
C ARG A 702 -7.03 8.24 -26.99
N SER A 703 -7.92 8.28 -26.00
CA SER A 703 -9.23 7.65 -26.03
C SER A 703 -10.15 8.41 -26.98
N SER A 704 -10.83 7.71 -27.88
CA SER A 704 -11.85 8.29 -28.77
C SER A 704 -13.11 8.75 -28.02
N VAL A 705 -13.30 8.34 -26.77
CA VAL A 705 -14.51 8.62 -25.97
C VAL A 705 -14.41 9.95 -25.22
N GLY A 706 -13.20 10.53 -25.09
CA GLY A 706 -12.92 11.67 -24.22
C GLY A 706 -12.90 11.23 -22.75
N ASN A 707 -11.88 11.66 -21.99
CA ASN A 707 -11.72 11.22 -20.61
C ASN A 707 -12.47 12.16 -19.65
N VAL A 708 -13.30 11.59 -18.77
CA VAL A 708 -13.95 12.33 -17.69
C VAL A 708 -13.43 11.78 -16.37
N TYR A 709 -13.04 12.65 -15.45
CA TYR A 709 -12.44 12.27 -14.17
C TYR A 709 -13.22 12.86 -12.99
N HIS A 710 -13.66 12.01 -12.06
CA HIS A 710 -14.22 12.45 -10.78
C HIS A 710 -13.13 12.53 -9.71
N CYS A 711 -12.90 13.72 -9.17
CA CYS A 711 -12.08 13.91 -7.98
C CYS A 711 -13.01 14.16 -6.80
N THR A 712 -13.41 13.09 -6.10
CA THR A 712 -14.39 13.13 -5.01
C THR A 712 -14.01 12.15 -3.90
N THR A 713 -14.45 12.41 -2.68
CA THR A 713 -14.25 11.50 -1.54
C THR A 713 -15.52 10.74 -1.16
N GLY A 714 -16.69 11.22 -1.59
CA GLY A 714 -17.98 10.91 -0.95
C GLY A 714 -18.41 9.44 -0.89
N GLN A 715 -17.95 8.57 -1.79
CA GLN A 715 -18.30 7.14 -1.82
C GLN A 715 -17.20 6.21 -1.27
N LEU A 716 -15.94 6.65 -1.29
CA LEU A 716 -14.78 5.82 -0.93
C LEU A 716 -14.22 6.18 0.45
N ASN A 717 -14.18 7.46 0.80
CA ASN A 717 -13.67 7.98 2.05
C ASN A 717 -14.63 9.05 2.59
N LYS A 718 -15.82 8.60 2.97
CA LYS A 718 -16.95 9.48 3.31
C LYS A 718 -16.69 10.29 4.58
N LEU A 719 -16.67 11.60 4.45
CA LEU A 719 -16.74 12.57 5.54
C LEU A 719 -18.19 13.10 5.66
N THR A 720 -18.76 13.20 6.85
CA THR A 720 -20.09 13.81 7.05
C THR A 720 -19.99 15.18 7.72
N TRP A 721 -21.00 16.03 7.53
CA TRP A 721 -21.07 17.33 8.22
C TRP A 721 -21.09 17.19 9.75
N GLY A 722 -21.66 16.10 10.28
CA GLY A 722 -21.59 15.79 11.70
C GLY A 722 -20.20 15.42 12.21
N MET A 723 -19.32 14.90 11.35
CA MET A 723 -17.91 14.68 11.69
C MET A 723 -17.09 15.97 11.61
N VAL A 724 -17.44 16.88 10.70
CA VAL A 724 -16.80 18.20 10.55
C VAL A 724 -17.07 19.12 11.74
N GLY A 725 -18.27 19.04 12.33
CA GLY A 725 -18.67 19.87 13.46
C GLY A 725 -18.25 19.35 14.85
N LYS A 726 -17.55 18.22 14.93
CA LYS A 726 -16.96 17.68 16.17
C LYS A 726 -15.48 18.02 16.23
#